data_AF-A0A2V9WJJ6-F1
#
_entry.id   AF-A0A2V9WJJ6-F1
#
_cell.length_a   1.000
_cell.length_b   1.000
_cell.length_c   1.000
_cell.angle_alpha   90.00
_cell.angle_beta   90.00
_cell.angle_gamma   90.00
#
_symmetry.space_group_name_H-M   'P 1'
#
loop_
_entity.id
_entity.type
_entity.pdbx_description
1 polymer ?
#
loop_
_entity_poly.entity_id
_entity_poly.type
_entity_poly.pdbx_seq_one_letter_code
_entity_poly.pdbx_strand_id
1 'polypeptide(L)'
;MNHPRPAIFATRTTPLAPFIRYFFQSTVHFGLMLTLLLPAPAQENAASPKTPPSASVSSSRSSGGIENSNAVSALASSFGTPYQPVAGELPQDQGTAGLRQMLLRLRTTARVMQVVAHPDDEDGGMLTLESRGRGASVVLLTLNRGEGGQNKIGSNLSDVLGVLRALELLASDQYYGVEERFSRVADFGFSKSPEETFQKWGGHDVALGDIVRVVRIFRPDVLVARFSGTERDGHGHHQASAILTKEAFRAAADPKRFPEQIAQGLLPWQAKKLYVGNVCGFGASTCPGGNWTVKLNTGEPSEVLGMSYVQFAMQGLRHQLSQGAGVWSVEPGDRFTFYKLVDSVSPPVFDKDGHERDFFDGIDTPLPGLAARVGETEGDVPWLQEGLKALDEEMRQALAHSGGDGSGAVSALLGATQTLDILLGKLQNRDVNTPERSALLEILRQKRHEAETAVNLAMNVTLQATVASPKGPAPPLPEEKEALTVVSPGQRFEIVAKLHNGSKYWLSVRNVSLDPSEGWLKREHAESITIGPGEDYYSNFGVEVPQNAAFTRPYWHRDDPDREAVNTIDDEKYLTLPFPPPLMHVHAEYEIAGRKGIHAPVPDLYRKFRKGKDSQSEIEANINADVTVHFLNEQGKQRERTLAFAPAFSVALEPGTQVIPVGSGTATAVKVGLSCNLTGAPPGTLRLELPAGWRAEPAQLQVNLPRRGDKQDFEFKVFPAGLEEGRANIRAVLESGGERYTEGYTLVTRDDLGSFYYYQPAVQRVSIVNVSVPHDLEVGYIMGAGDDIPTVLKQVGMDVTLIPPEKLSGEDLNRYATIVLGIRAYDTQKEVAANNKKLLEFVSAGGTLVVQYNTGVGDFNGGHFTPYPAQLNRARVSVEEAPVDVLAPDDNVFHYPNTITARDFEGWVQERGLYFMEQWDEHFKPLLASHDPGDNAQKGGLLRAQYGKGTYIYTGYAFFRQLPAGVPGAVRLYVNLLSAGHDRP
;
A
#
# COMPACT_ATOMS: atom_id res chain seq x y z
N MET A 1 10.90 -29.74 50.21
CA MET A 1 11.95 -30.74 49.91
C MET A 1 11.28 -32.02 49.41
N ASN A 2 11.72 -32.47 48.24
CA ASN A 2 11.76 -33.85 47.73
C ASN A 2 10.53 -34.77 47.89
N HIS A 3 9.89 -35.03 46.74
CA HIS A 3 9.47 -36.33 46.17
C HIS A 3 10.34 -37.57 46.52
N PRO A 4 10.10 -38.83 46.06
CA PRO A 4 9.03 -39.41 45.16
C PRO A 4 8.55 -40.84 45.56
N ARG A 5 7.68 -41.46 44.72
CA ARG A 5 7.54 -42.91 44.30
C ARG A 5 6.05 -43.36 44.20
N PRO A 6 5.67 -44.53 43.60
CA PRO A 6 6.03 -45.15 42.30
C PRO A 6 4.79 -45.79 41.55
N ALA A 7 5.06 -46.57 40.48
CA ALA A 7 4.17 -47.15 39.45
C ALA A 7 3.50 -48.52 39.77
N ILE A 8 2.52 -48.97 38.92
CA ILE A 8 2.41 -50.30 38.22
C ILE A 8 1.02 -50.55 37.50
N PHE A 9 1.07 -50.93 36.19
CA PHE A 9 0.25 -51.85 35.30
C PHE A 9 -1.32 -51.88 35.28
N ALA A 10 -2.07 -52.22 34.22
CA ALA A 10 -1.90 -52.49 32.76
C ALA A 10 -3.26 -52.81 32.05
N THR A 11 -3.32 -52.68 30.70
CA THR A 11 -3.81 -53.62 29.62
C THR A 11 -4.48 -52.85 28.44
N ARG A 12 -4.47 -53.18 27.13
CA ARG A 12 -3.82 -54.16 26.21
C ARG A 12 -4.07 -53.72 24.73
N THR A 13 -3.00 -53.64 23.91
CA THR A 13 -2.76 -53.96 22.45
C THR A 13 -3.85 -53.97 21.34
N THR A 14 -3.64 -53.09 20.32
CA THR A 14 -3.56 -53.18 18.80
C THR A 14 -4.06 -54.42 18.00
N PRO A 15 -4.37 -54.36 16.64
CA PRO A 15 -3.55 -53.80 15.53
C PRO A 15 -4.24 -53.24 14.22
N LEU A 16 -3.42 -52.92 13.19
CA LEU A 16 -3.62 -52.21 11.90
C LEU A 16 -4.06 -53.04 10.64
N ALA A 17 -4.70 -52.34 9.67
CA ALA A 17 -4.73 -52.45 8.15
C ALA A 17 -5.36 -53.71 7.46
N PRO A 18 -5.69 -53.78 6.11
CA PRO A 18 -5.31 -52.97 4.91
C PRO A 18 -6.32 -52.83 3.66
N PHE A 19 -5.91 -52.05 2.63
CA PHE A 19 -5.97 -52.15 1.12
C PHE A 19 -7.21 -52.52 0.21
N ILE A 20 -7.54 -51.59 -0.72
CA ILE A 20 -7.65 -51.58 -2.24
C ILE A 20 -8.06 -52.82 -3.14
N ARG A 21 -9.11 -52.58 -3.98
CA ARG A 21 -9.47 -52.90 -5.42
C ARG A 21 -9.84 -54.31 -6.02
N TYR A 22 -10.97 -54.28 -6.79
CA TYR A 22 -11.21 -54.65 -8.23
C TYR A 22 -12.16 -55.84 -8.66
N PHE A 23 -13.00 -55.56 -9.69
CA PHE A 23 -13.63 -56.36 -10.80
C PHE A 23 -15.14 -56.82 -10.80
N PHE A 24 -15.92 -56.19 -11.72
CA PHE A 24 -16.89 -56.61 -12.79
C PHE A 24 -18.24 -57.40 -12.63
N GLN A 25 -19.23 -56.88 -13.39
CA GLN A 25 -20.31 -57.50 -14.23
C GLN A 25 -21.66 -57.99 -13.66
N SER A 26 -22.79 -57.40 -14.12
CA SER A 26 -23.88 -58.05 -14.93
C SER A 26 -25.27 -57.32 -14.93
N THR A 27 -25.62 -56.73 -16.08
CA THR A 27 -26.83 -56.88 -16.95
C THR A 27 -28.31 -57.00 -16.44
N VAL A 28 -29.15 -55.99 -16.81
CA VAL A 28 -30.49 -55.94 -17.50
C VAL A 28 -31.76 -56.70 -17.01
N HIS A 29 -32.88 -55.96 -16.87
CA HIS A 29 -34.26 -56.14 -17.47
C HIS A 29 -35.26 -55.15 -16.80
N PHE A 30 -36.44 -54.78 -17.31
CA PHE A 30 -37.03 -54.37 -18.60
C PHE A 30 -38.47 -53.87 -18.24
N GLY A 31 -39.02 -52.89 -18.96
CA GLY A 31 -40.42 -52.47 -18.78
C GLY A 31 -40.83 -51.37 -19.77
N LEU A 32 -41.42 -51.78 -20.89
CA LEU A 32 -41.79 -51.00 -22.07
C LEU A 32 -43.33 -50.91 -22.16
N MET A 33 -43.89 -49.78 -22.60
CA MET A 33 -45.05 -49.81 -23.51
C MET A 33 -45.11 -48.60 -24.44
N LEU A 34 -45.21 -48.94 -25.73
CA LEU A 34 -45.45 -48.16 -26.96
C LEU A 34 -46.96 -47.81 -27.04
N THR A 35 -47.54 -46.85 -27.80
CA THR A 35 -47.45 -46.61 -29.25
C THR A 35 -48.36 -45.41 -29.69
N LEU A 36 -47.87 -44.65 -30.69
CA LEU A 36 -48.53 -44.10 -31.91
C LEU A 36 -49.71 -43.09 -31.87
N LEU A 37 -49.56 -41.95 -32.58
CA LEU A 37 -50.18 -41.64 -33.90
C LEU A 37 -49.89 -40.20 -34.38
N LEU A 38 -49.46 -40.05 -35.64
CA LEU A 38 -49.49 -38.84 -36.50
C LEU A 38 -50.89 -38.74 -37.17
N PRO A 39 -51.40 -37.57 -37.63
CA PRO A 39 -50.93 -36.94 -38.88
C PRO A 39 -51.02 -35.39 -38.98
N ALA A 40 -50.32 -34.81 -39.97
CA ALA A 40 -50.59 -33.48 -40.55
C ALA A 40 -51.75 -33.59 -41.60
N PRO A 41 -52.42 -32.50 -42.03
CA PRO A 41 -51.91 -31.72 -43.18
C PRO A 41 -52.31 -30.22 -43.30
N ALA A 42 -51.58 -29.52 -44.20
CA ALA A 42 -52.01 -28.48 -45.18
C ALA A 42 -52.60 -27.11 -44.75
N GLN A 43 -52.41 -25.97 -45.45
CA GLN A 43 -51.45 -25.46 -46.45
C GLN A 43 -51.79 -23.96 -46.75
N GLU A 44 -50.77 -23.14 -47.05
CA GLU A 44 -50.73 -21.94 -47.94
C GLU A 44 -51.55 -20.64 -47.73
N ASN A 45 -50.83 -19.51 -47.52
CA ASN A 45 -50.63 -18.41 -48.52
C ASN A 45 -49.67 -17.32 -47.97
N ALA A 46 -48.50 -17.12 -48.59
CA ALA A 46 -48.02 -15.94 -49.38
C ALA A 46 -48.04 -14.56 -48.64
N ALA A 47 -47.04 -13.68 -48.64
CA ALA A 47 -45.74 -13.52 -49.30
C ALA A 47 -44.92 -12.42 -48.56
N SER A 48 -43.57 -12.44 -48.66
CA SER A 48 -42.69 -11.29 -48.36
C SER A 48 -41.43 -11.32 -49.26
N PRO A 49 -40.96 -10.19 -49.82
CA PRO A 49 -39.77 -10.16 -50.67
C PRO A 49 -38.50 -9.56 -50.00
N LYS A 50 -37.37 -10.19 -50.36
CA LYS A 50 -36.05 -9.63 -50.72
C LYS A 50 -35.10 -9.08 -49.64
N THR A 51 -34.04 -9.86 -49.42
CA THR A 51 -32.64 -9.42 -49.22
C THR A 51 -31.77 -9.97 -50.37
N PRO A 52 -30.76 -9.21 -50.84
CA PRO A 52 -29.61 -9.79 -51.55
C PRO A 52 -28.27 -9.22 -51.00
N PRO A 53 -27.09 -9.64 -51.48
CA PRO A 53 -26.45 -10.90 -51.09
C PRO A 53 -24.96 -10.73 -50.71
N SER A 54 -24.35 -11.83 -50.26
CA SER A 54 -22.92 -12.03 -50.00
C SER A 54 -22.09 -12.24 -51.27
N ALA A 55 -20.80 -11.87 -51.23
CA ALA A 55 -19.73 -12.53 -51.98
C ALA A 55 -18.31 -12.21 -51.42
N SER A 56 -17.68 -13.27 -50.89
CA SER A 56 -16.24 -13.66 -50.93
C SER A 56 -15.11 -12.63 -50.79
N VAL A 57 -14.18 -12.88 -49.85
CA VAL A 57 -12.73 -13.00 -50.13
C VAL A 57 -12.09 -14.07 -49.22
N SER A 58 -11.11 -14.75 -49.81
CA SER A 58 -10.38 -15.97 -49.49
C SER A 58 -9.57 -16.04 -48.19
N SER A 59 -9.43 -17.28 -47.70
CA SER A 59 -8.42 -17.73 -46.76
C SER A 59 -6.98 -17.68 -47.32
N SER A 60 -6.04 -17.15 -46.55
CA SER A 60 -4.65 -17.58 -46.55
C SER A 60 -4.14 -17.74 -45.12
N ARG A 61 -3.67 -18.93 -44.78
CA ARG A 61 -2.96 -19.24 -43.54
C ARG A 61 -1.68 -18.39 -43.47
N SER A 62 -1.45 -17.72 -42.35
CA SER A 62 -0.10 -17.41 -41.85
C SER A 62 -0.07 -17.47 -40.33
N SER A 63 0.66 -18.46 -39.83
CA SER A 63 1.36 -18.52 -38.53
C SER A 63 0.87 -17.62 -37.40
N GLY A 64 0.17 -18.23 -36.44
CA GLY A 64 0.11 -17.73 -35.07
C GLY A 64 1.46 -17.88 -34.36
N GLY A 65 1.67 -17.00 -33.38
CA GLY A 65 2.88 -16.89 -32.56
C GLY A 65 3.47 -15.48 -32.70
N ILE A 66 3.76 -14.83 -31.59
CA ILE A 66 4.23 -13.44 -31.42
C ILE A 66 3.07 -12.43 -31.14
N GLU A 67 2.39 -12.60 -29.99
CA GLU A 67 1.74 -11.47 -29.31
C GLU A 67 2.03 -11.44 -27.79
N ASN A 68 2.46 -12.56 -27.18
CA ASN A 68 2.78 -12.61 -25.74
C ASN A 68 4.20 -12.15 -25.34
N SER A 69 5.10 -11.82 -26.28
CA SER A 69 6.47 -11.38 -25.93
C SER A 69 6.55 -9.93 -25.46
N ASN A 70 5.59 -9.08 -25.86
CA ASN A 70 5.61 -7.66 -25.51
C ASN A 70 5.11 -7.38 -24.08
N ALA A 71 4.20 -8.20 -23.55
CA ALA A 71 3.72 -8.09 -22.16
C ALA A 71 4.81 -8.46 -21.13
N VAL A 72 5.62 -9.49 -21.43
CA VAL A 72 6.77 -9.88 -20.60
C VAL A 72 7.89 -8.84 -20.69
N SER A 73 8.08 -8.22 -21.86
CA SER A 73 9.02 -7.10 -22.01
C SER A 73 8.57 -5.89 -21.19
N ALA A 74 7.28 -5.54 -21.17
CA ALA A 74 6.76 -4.43 -20.35
C ALA A 74 6.92 -4.69 -18.83
N LEU A 75 6.67 -5.92 -18.36
CA LEU A 75 6.88 -6.34 -16.97
C LEU A 75 8.37 -6.43 -16.57
N ALA A 76 9.25 -6.78 -17.51
CA ALA A 76 10.70 -6.79 -17.28
C ALA A 76 11.36 -5.40 -17.47
N SER A 77 10.69 -4.48 -18.19
CA SER A 77 11.12 -3.08 -18.34
C SER A 77 10.84 -2.26 -17.08
N SER A 78 9.88 -2.67 -16.26
CA SER A 78 9.54 -2.00 -14.99
C SER A 78 10.56 -2.20 -13.86
N PHE A 79 11.71 -2.86 -14.12
CA PHE A 79 12.84 -2.90 -13.19
C PHE A 79 13.79 -1.71 -13.31
N GLY A 80 13.52 -0.76 -14.21
CA GLY A 80 14.34 0.45 -14.38
C GLY A 80 13.87 1.64 -13.54
N THR A 81 12.55 1.81 -13.36
CA THR A 81 12.01 2.97 -12.66
C THR A 81 10.93 2.53 -11.67
N PRO A 82 11.26 2.44 -10.37
CA PRO A 82 10.25 2.33 -9.34
C PRO A 82 9.26 3.48 -9.51
N TYR A 83 7.97 3.17 -9.50
CA TYR A 83 6.96 4.20 -9.32
C TYR A 83 7.26 4.95 -8.01
N GLN A 84 7.70 6.21 -8.07
CA GLN A 84 7.90 7.06 -6.91
C GLN A 84 6.86 8.19 -6.92
N PRO A 85 5.67 7.98 -6.30
CA PRO A 85 4.73 9.05 -6.02
C PRO A 85 5.21 9.86 -4.81
N VAL A 86 6.46 10.31 -4.83
CA VAL A 86 7.09 10.97 -3.67
C VAL A 86 7.57 12.36 -4.07
N ALA A 87 7.54 13.28 -3.12
CA ALA A 87 7.89 14.68 -3.32
C ALA A 87 9.41 14.86 -3.55
N GLY A 88 9.82 14.92 -4.81
CA GLY A 88 11.18 15.26 -5.23
C GLY A 88 12.23 14.19 -4.92
N GLU A 89 13.35 14.25 -5.63
CA GLU A 89 14.52 13.41 -5.36
C GLU A 89 15.32 13.92 -4.15
N LEU A 90 15.88 13.01 -3.35
CA LEU A 90 16.76 13.38 -2.24
C LEU A 90 18.06 14.03 -2.75
N PRO A 91 18.66 14.99 -2.02
CA PRO A 91 19.95 15.57 -2.39
C PRO A 91 21.07 14.52 -2.57
N GLN A 92 20.99 13.41 -1.84
CA GLN A 92 21.93 12.29 -1.90
C GLN A 92 21.83 11.48 -3.20
N ASP A 93 20.73 11.61 -3.94
CA ASP A 93 20.48 10.92 -5.20
C ASP A 93 20.87 11.77 -6.43
N GLN A 94 21.26 13.02 -6.19
CA GLN A 94 21.64 13.98 -7.24
C GLN A 94 23.15 14.26 -7.28
N GLY A 95 23.61 14.77 -8.42
CA GLY A 95 24.98 15.24 -8.63
C GLY A 95 26.05 14.21 -8.26
N THR A 96 27.14 14.66 -7.65
CA THR A 96 28.28 13.81 -7.30
C THR A 96 27.94 12.76 -6.23
N ALA A 97 27.01 13.05 -5.32
CA ALA A 97 26.56 12.08 -4.30
C ALA A 97 25.81 10.92 -4.96
N GLY A 98 24.81 11.23 -5.80
CA GLY A 98 24.08 10.26 -6.60
C GLY A 98 25.00 9.46 -7.51
N LEU A 99 25.96 10.12 -8.17
CA LEU A 99 26.94 9.44 -9.03
C LEU A 99 27.75 8.40 -8.24
N ARG A 100 28.24 8.74 -7.05
CA ARG A 100 28.99 7.80 -6.20
C ARG A 100 28.12 6.61 -5.79
N GLN A 101 26.87 6.84 -5.42
CA GLN A 101 25.90 5.79 -5.10
C GLN A 101 25.66 4.86 -6.31
N MET A 102 25.45 5.42 -7.49
CA MET A 102 25.24 4.65 -8.72
C MET A 102 26.47 3.83 -9.11
N LEU A 103 27.67 4.37 -8.92
CA LEU A 103 28.93 3.65 -9.16
C LEU A 103 29.12 2.47 -8.20
N LEU A 104 28.65 2.56 -6.94
CA LEU A 104 28.63 1.40 -6.05
C LEU A 104 27.69 0.32 -6.59
N ARG A 105 26.47 0.70 -7.01
CA ARG A 105 25.49 -0.21 -7.60
C ARG A 105 26.04 -0.92 -8.83
N LEU A 106 26.68 -0.18 -9.73
CA LEU A 106 27.24 -0.75 -10.96
C LEU A 106 28.32 -1.80 -10.73
N ARG A 107 29.05 -1.75 -9.60
CA ARG A 107 30.15 -2.67 -9.31
C ARG A 107 29.74 -4.00 -8.69
N THR A 108 28.47 -4.16 -8.34
CA THR A 108 27.94 -5.38 -7.70
C THR A 108 26.70 -5.90 -8.42
N THR A 109 26.49 -7.20 -8.34
CA THR A 109 25.29 -7.92 -8.78
C THR A 109 24.50 -8.46 -7.59
N ALA A 110 24.85 -8.06 -6.36
CA ALA A 110 24.17 -8.47 -5.14
C ALA A 110 22.69 -8.07 -5.15
N ARG A 111 21.82 -9.03 -4.83
CA ARG A 111 20.36 -8.83 -4.76
C ARG A 111 19.81 -9.39 -3.46
N VAL A 112 19.18 -8.53 -2.66
CA VAL A 112 18.54 -8.90 -1.39
C VAL A 112 17.04 -8.60 -1.46
N MET A 113 16.22 -9.48 -0.91
CA MET A 113 14.79 -9.23 -0.74
C MET A 113 14.41 -9.42 0.73
N GLN A 114 13.83 -8.41 1.37
CA GLN A 114 13.25 -8.54 2.71
C GLN A 114 11.73 -8.67 2.60
N VAL A 115 11.15 -9.62 3.34
CA VAL A 115 9.70 -9.78 3.46
C VAL A 115 9.26 -9.40 4.87
N VAL A 116 8.27 -8.51 4.94
CA VAL A 116 7.64 -8.00 6.17
C VAL A 116 6.11 -8.14 6.08
N ALA A 117 5.40 -7.90 7.18
CA ALA A 117 3.94 -7.95 7.16
C ALA A 117 3.33 -6.58 6.84
N HIS A 118 3.72 -5.53 7.55
CA HIS A 118 3.12 -4.19 7.49
C HIS A 118 4.15 -3.10 7.20
N PRO A 119 3.71 -1.93 6.70
CA PRO A 119 4.51 -0.71 6.72
C PRO A 119 4.86 -0.32 8.16
N ASP A 120 6.16 -0.25 8.49
CA ASP A 120 6.83 0.02 9.79
C ASP A 120 7.64 -1.18 10.35
N ASP A 121 7.46 -2.37 9.78
CA ASP A 121 8.15 -3.59 10.22
C ASP A 121 9.59 -3.68 9.71
N GLU A 122 9.92 -2.94 8.65
CA GLU A 122 11.18 -3.03 7.91
C GLU A 122 12.42 -2.74 8.77
N ASP A 123 13.54 -3.42 8.48
CA ASP A 123 14.82 -3.06 9.07
C ASP A 123 15.49 -1.98 8.22
N GLY A 124 14.98 -0.75 8.31
CA GLY A 124 15.46 0.38 7.50
C GLY A 124 16.97 0.58 7.57
N GLY A 125 17.60 0.35 8.74
CA GLY A 125 19.06 0.47 8.87
C GLY A 125 19.83 -0.58 8.06
N MET A 126 19.36 -1.83 8.03
CA MET A 126 19.92 -2.88 7.18
C MET A 126 19.70 -2.56 5.70
N LEU A 127 18.48 -2.17 5.34
CA LEU A 127 18.12 -1.83 3.96
C LEU A 127 18.99 -0.70 3.41
N THR A 128 19.19 0.38 4.19
CA THR A 128 20.07 1.50 3.82
C THR A 128 21.53 1.06 3.71
N LEU A 129 22.04 0.22 4.60
CA LEU A 129 23.42 -0.28 4.52
C LEU A 129 23.64 -1.13 3.26
N GLU A 130 22.75 -2.07 2.96
CA GLU A 130 22.89 -2.94 1.80
C GLU A 130 22.70 -2.18 0.49
N SER A 131 21.66 -1.34 0.38
CA SER A 131 21.41 -0.56 -0.83
C SER A 131 22.42 0.57 -1.01
N ARG A 132 22.44 1.54 -0.09
CA ARG A 132 23.24 2.77 -0.23
C ARG A 132 24.71 2.62 0.18
N GLY A 133 25.00 1.69 1.08
CA GLY A 133 26.37 1.43 1.53
C GLY A 133 27.13 0.46 0.63
N ARG A 134 26.45 -0.58 0.14
CA ARG A 134 27.09 -1.68 -0.58
C ARG A 134 26.66 -1.76 -2.05
N GLY A 135 25.69 -0.96 -2.48
CA GLY A 135 25.20 -0.93 -3.86
C GLY A 135 24.31 -2.12 -4.23
N ALA A 136 23.85 -2.91 -3.26
CA ALA A 136 22.98 -4.05 -3.55
C ALA A 136 21.65 -3.57 -4.15
N SER A 137 21.09 -4.34 -5.08
CA SER A 137 19.69 -4.16 -5.45
C SER A 137 18.83 -4.75 -4.35
N VAL A 138 17.90 -3.96 -3.81
CA VAL A 138 17.12 -4.34 -2.63
C VAL A 138 15.63 -4.16 -2.93
N VAL A 139 14.85 -5.23 -2.72
CA VAL A 139 13.38 -5.19 -2.72
C VAL A 139 12.88 -5.38 -1.29
N LEU A 140 11.96 -4.52 -0.87
CA LEU A 140 11.12 -4.74 0.29
C LEU A 140 9.75 -5.25 -0.21
N LEU A 141 9.31 -6.39 0.32
CA LEU A 141 7.97 -6.92 0.08
C LEU A 141 7.17 -6.86 1.37
N THR A 142 6.20 -5.96 1.41
CA THR A 142 5.25 -5.80 2.51
C THR A 142 3.97 -6.55 2.17
N LEU A 143 3.56 -7.53 2.97
CA LEU A 143 2.41 -8.37 2.58
C LEU A 143 1.10 -7.58 2.47
N ASN A 144 0.85 -6.61 3.34
CA ASN A 144 -0.36 -5.79 3.29
C ASN A 144 -0.02 -4.29 3.38
N ARG A 145 -1.02 -3.40 3.32
CA ARG A 145 -0.82 -1.94 3.37
C ARG A 145 -1.15 -1.34 4.74
N GLY A 146 -1.33 -2.17 5.76
CA GLY A 146 -1.69 -1.72 7.11
C GLY A 146 -3.11 -1.12 7.20
N GLU A 147 -4.06 -1.61 6.40
CA GLU A 147 -5.43 -1.13 6.29
C GLU A 147 -6.23 -1.25 7.62
N GLY A 148 -5.97 -2.31 8.39
CA GLY A 148 -6.64 -2.62 9.66
C GLY A 148 -6.07 -1.89 10.88
N GLY A 149 -4.92 -1.22 10.72
CA GLY A 149 -4.22 -0.50 11.77
C GLY A 149 -4.95 0.74 12.29
N GLN A 150 -4.42 1.30 13.38
CA GLN A 150 -4.90 2.57 13.93
C GLN A 150 -4.21 3.74 13.25
N ASN A 151 -4.93 4.84 12.99
CA ASN A 151 -4.36 6.06 12.44
C ASN A 151 -4.06 7.08 13.55
N LYS A 152 -2.79 7.43 13.78
CA LYS A 152 -2.39 8.40 14.82
C LYS A 152 -2.54 9.87 14.42
N ILE A 153 -2.83 10.17 13.16
CA ILE A 153 -2.85 11.55 12.65
C ILE A 153 -4.18 11.97 12.00
N GLY A 154 -5.18 11.10 11.99
CA GLY A 154 -6.48 11.42 11.40
C GLY A 154 -7.47 10.27 11.44
N SER A 155 -8.59 10.44 10.73
CA SER A 155 -9.73 9.52 10.72
C SER A 155 -9.76 8.57 9.51
N ASN A 156 -8.75 8.59 8.63
CA ASN A 156 -8.69 7.63 7.52
C ASN A 156 -8.58 6.20 8.06
N LEU A 157 -9.43 5.31 7.54
CA LEU A 157 -9.52 3.89 7.87
C LEU A 157 -9.50 3.04 6.59
N SER A 158 -9.28 1.73 6.75
CA SER A 158 -9.39 0.73 5.70
C SER A 158 -8.54 1.08 4.46
N ASP A 159 -9.07 0.95 3.24
CA ASP A 159 -8.28 1.12 2.01
C ASP A 159 -7.73 2.54 1.84
N VAL A 160 -8.41 3.58 2.35
CA VAL A 160 -7.88 4.97 2.35
C VAL A 160 -6.60 5.04 3.19
N LEU A 161 -6.60 4.37 4.35
CA LEU A 161 -5.42 4.26 5.20
C LEU A 161 -4.32 3.44 4.52
N GLY A 162 -4.69 2.38 3.79
CA GLY A 162 -3.76 1.62 2.94
C GLY A 162 -3.06 2.48 1.89
N VAL A 163 -3.80 3.35 1.19
CA VAL A 163 -3.21 4.32 0.25
C VAL A 163 -2.26 5.28 0.97
N LEU A 164 -2.65 5.83 2.12
CA LEU A 164 -1.80 6.73 2.91
C LEU A 164 -0.50 6.03 3.35
N ARG A 165 -0.59 4.81 3.89
CA ARG A 165 0.56 4.07 4.41
C ARG A 165 1.49 3.57 3.30
N ALA A 166 0.95 3.25 2.13
CA ALA A 166 1.78 3.01 0.95
C ALA A 166 2.58 4.27 0.57
N LEU A 167 1.98 5.47 0.61
CA LEU A 167 2.71 6.73 0.39
C LEU A 167 3.75 7.01 1.48
N GLU A 168 3.43 6.75 2.74
CA GLU A 168 4.39 6.91 3.87
C GLU A 168 5.58 5.95 3.75
N LEU A 169 5.34 4.70 3.36
CA LEU A 169 6.40 3.71 3.14
C LEU A 169 7.27 4.09 1.95
N LEU A 170 6.67 4.48 0.82
CA LEU A 170 7.42 4.93 -0.36
C LEU A 170 8.31 6.15 -0.06
N ALA A 171 7.85 7.07 0.80
CA ALA A 171 8.69 8.16 1.28
C ALA A 171 9.85 7.67 2.18
N SER A 172 9.62 6.62 2.98
CA SER A 172 10.67 5.95 3.75
C SER A 172 11.68 5.24 2.84
N ASP A 173 11.20 4.57 1.80
CA ASP A 173 11.99 3.79 0.85
C ASP A 173 12.93 4.64 0.01
N GLN A 174 12.60 5.91 -0.23
CA GLN A 174 13.56 6.86 -0.79
C GLN A 174 14.81 6.96 0.08
N TYR A 175 14.69 7.04 1.40
CA TYR A 175 15.85 7.07 2.30
C TYR A 175 16.56 5.72 2.34
N TYR A 176 15.82 4.61 2.29
CA TYR A 176 16.42 3.27 2.27
C TYR A 176 17.15 2.97 0.96
N GLY A 177 16.68 3.54 -0.15
CA GLY A 177 17.16 3.24 -1.51
C GLY A 177 16.62 1.90 -2.01
N VAL A 178 15.39 1.52 -1.66
CA VAL A 178 14.80 0.21 -1.98
C VAL A 178 13.61 0.33 -2.94
N GLU A 179 13.27 -0.78 -3.57
CA GLU A 179 12.05 -0.91 -4.35
C GLU A 179 10.97 -1.62 -3.53
N GLU A 180 9.80 -1.00 -3.40
CA GLU A 180 8.69 -1.53 -2.62
C GLU A 180 7.75 -2.40 -3.45
N ARG A 181 7.31 -3.50 -2.87
CA ARG A 181 6.31 -4.41 -3.42
C ARG A 181 5.26 -4.74 -2.37
N PHE A 182 4.03 -4.96 -2.81
CA PHE A 182 2.95 -5.42 -1.95
C PHE A 182 2.38 -6.77 -2.39
N SER A 183 1.72 -7.49 -1.50
CA SER A 183 0.87 -8.63 -1.90
C SER A 183 -0.60 -8.20 -2.05
N ARG A 184 -1.46 -9.16 -2.41
CA ARG A 184 -2.92 -8.95 -2.49
C ARG A 184 -3.62 -9.01 -1.15
N VAL A 185 -3.02 -9.58 -0.12
CA VAL A 185 -3.70 -9.67 1.19
C VAL A 185 -3.79 -8.30 1.85
N ALA A 186 -4.84 -8.08 2.63
CA ALA A 186 -5.08 -6.86 3.39
C ALA A 186 -4.92 -7.13 4.89
N ASP A 187 -4.50 -6.10 5.62
CA ASP A 187 -4.52 -6.10 7.08
C ASP A 187 -5.98 -6.01 7.54
N PHE A 188 -6.45 -7.04 8.24
CA PHE A 188 -7.79 -7.10 8.82
C PHE A 188 -7.80 -6.74 10.32
N GLY A 189 -6.68 -6.30 10.88
CA GLY A 189 -6.48 -6.05 12.29
C GLY A 189 -5.51 -7.02 12.96
N PHE A 190 -5.38 -6.85 14.27
CA PHE A 190 -4.49 -7.70 15.04
C PHE A 190 -5.00 -9.14 15.06
N SER A 191 -4.11 -10.07 14.70
CA SER A 191 -4.32 -11.51 14.82
C SER A 191 -3.33 -12.08 15.82
N LYS A 192 -3.75 -13.10 16.60
CA LYS A 192 -2.87 -13.79 17.56
C LYS A 192 -2.06 -14.92 16.94
N SER A 193 -2.56 -15.51 15.85
CA SER A 193 -1.96 -16.72 15.27
C SER A 193 -1.90 -16.69 13.74
N PRO A 194 -0.95 -17.41 13.13
CA PRO A 194 -0.89 -17.53 11.68
C PRO A 194 -2.09 -18.32 11.13
N GLU A 195 -2.70 -19.23 11.91
CA GLU A 195 -3.88 -19.99 11.47
C GLU A 195 -5.09 -19.10 11.20
N GLU A 196 -5.37 -18.17 12.12
CA GLU A 196 -6.42 -17.16 11.93
C GLU A 196 -6.09 -16.27 10.73
N THR A 197 -4.84 -15.84 10.63
CA THR A 197 -4.34 -15.04 9.50
C THR A 197 -4.60 -15.72 8.16
N PHE A 198 -4.20 -16.99 8.02
CA PHE A 198 -4.42 -17.75 6.79
C PHE A 198 -5.92 -17.99 6.53
N GLN A 199 -6.74 -18.18 7.57
CA GLN A 199 -8.18 -18.30 7.38
C GLN A 199 -8.79 -17.03 6.79
N LYS A 200 -8.44 -15.85 7.32
CA LYS A 200 -8.96 -14.56 6.83
C LYS A 200 -8.43 -14.23 5.43
N TRP A 201 -7.17 -14.53 5.13
CA TRP A 201 -6.56 -14.31 3.80
C TRP A 201 -7.02 -15.29 2.70
N GLY A 202 -8.07 -16.08 2.94
CA GLY A 202 -8.57 -17.04 1.96
C GLY A 202 -7.65 -18.24 1.73
N GLY A 203 -6.77 -18.51 2.70
CA GLY A 203 -5.79 -19.58 2.69
C GLY A 203 -4.35 -19.09 2.66
N HIS A 204 -3.46 -20.06 2.71
CA HIS A 204 -2.01 -19.87 2.69
C HIS A 204 -1.47 -19.43 1.32
N ASP A 205 -2.04 -19.97 0.23
CA ASP A 205 -1.43 -19.91 -1.10
C ASP A 205 -1.59 -18.55 -1.80
N VAL A 206 -2.53 -17.70 -1.38
CA VAL A 206 -2.72 -16.36 -1.97
C VAL A 206 -1.47 -15.50 -1.77
N ALA A 207 -1.07 -15.32 -0.51
CA ALA A 207 0.13 -14.55 -0.17
C ALA A 207 1.42 -15.29 -0.57
N LEU A 208 1.48 -16.63 -0.43
CA LEU A 208 2.64 -17.39 -0.89
C LEU A 208 2.89 -17.21 -2.40
N GLY A 209 1.83 -17.27 -3.20
CA GLY A 209 1.91 -17.09 -4.64
C GLY A 209 2.47 -15.72 -5.01
N ASP A 210 2.08 -14.67 -4.30
CA ASP A 210 2.59 -13.31 -4.51
C ASP A 210 4.07 -13.19 -4.12
N ILE A 211 4.51 -13.79 -3.00
CA ILE A 211 5.94 -13.83 -2.65
C ILE A 211 6.73 -14.59 -3.72
N VAL A 212 6.24 -15.75 -4.17
CA VAL A 212 6.89 -16.54 -5.24
C VAL A 212 6.97 -15.75 -6.54
N ARG A 213 5.91 -15.01 -6.90
CA ARG A 213 5.90 -14.11 -8.06
C ARG A 213 7.01 -13.09 -7.96
N VAL A 214 7.12 -12.37 -6.83
CA VAL A 214 8.18 -11.37 -6.63
C VAL A 214 9.57 -12.01 -6.64
N VAL A 215 9.75 -13.21 -6.07
CA VAL A 215 11.04 -13.93 -6.13
C VAL A 215 11.42 -14.31 -7.57
N ARG A 216 10.46 -14.76 -8.40
CA ARG A 216 10.71 -15.11 -9.81
C ARG A 216 10.94 -13.91 -10.72
N ILE A 217 10.27 -12.80 -10.40
CA ILE A 217 10.43 -11.49 -11.02
C ILE A 217 11.81 -10.93 -10.61
N PHE A 218 12.02 -10.61 -9.34
CA PHE A 218 13.22 -9.91 -8.88
C PHE A 218 14.48 -10.78 -8.85
N ARG A 219 14.36 -12.10 -8.71
CA ARG A 219 15.50 -13.05 -8.68
C ARG A 219 16.55 -12.71 -7.61
N PRO A 220 16.19 -12.65 -6.31
CA PRO A 220 17.13 -12.34 -5.24
C PRO A 220 18.19 -13.44 -5.06
N ASP A 221 19.43 -13.04 -4.76
CA ASP A 221 20.47 -13.98 -4.31
C ASP A 221 20.21 -14.38 -2.85
N VAL A 222 19.70 -13.44 -2.04
CA VAL A 222 19.40 -13.64 -0.62
C VAL A 222 17.97 -13.21 -0.31
N LEU A 223 17.23 -14.09 0.38
CA LEU A 223 15.91 -13.81 0.92
C LEU A 223 16.00 -13.61 2.44
N VAL A 224 15.29 -12.62 2.97
CA VAL A 224 15.28 -12.28 4.39
C VAL A 224 13.85 -12.23 4.89
N ALA A 225 13.49 -13.15 5.79
CA ALA A 225 12.27 -13.02 6.59
C ALA A 225 12.56 -12.08 7.77
N ARG A 226 11.81 -10.99 7.91
CA ARG A 226 11.99 -10.07 9.05
C ARG A 226 11.74 -10.75 10.39
N PHE A 227 10.74 -11.63 10.41
CA PHE A 227 10.25 -12.34 11.59
C PHE A 227 10.61 -13.82 11.56
N SER A 228 10.28 -14.52 12.64
CA SER A 228 10.66 -15.91 12.83
C SER A 228 9.65 -16.95 12.39
N GLY A 229 8.37 -16.59 12.29
CA GLY A 229 7.28 -17.52 12.04
C GLY A 229 6.84 -18.28 13.30
N THR A 230 7.03 -17.70 14.49
CA THR A 230 6.67 -18.34 15.77
C THR A 230 5.99 -17.34 16.70
N GLU A 231 5.32 -17.82 17.75
CA GLU A 231 4.58 -16.99 18.72
C GLU A 231 5.38 -15.80 19.30
N ARG A 232 6.73 -15.88 19.31
CA ARG A 232 7.61 -14.78 19.75
C ARG A 232 7.44 -13.50 18.93
N ASP A 233 6.92 -13.60 17.72
CA ASP A 233 6.70 -12.46 16.82
C ASP A 233 5.44 -11.65 17.23
N GLY A 234 4.62 -12.18 18.14
CA GLY A 234 3.47 -11.51 18.77
C GLY A 234 2.22 -11.43 17.89
N HIS A 235 2.35 -10.92 16.66
CA HIS A 235 1.24 -10.75 15.73
C HIS A 235 1.19 -11.89 14.70
N GLY A 236 0.01 -12.48 14.48
CA GLY A 236 -0.26 -13.51 13.48
C GLY A 236 0.23 -13.18 12.06
N HIS A 237 0.10 -11.92 11.61
CA HIS A 237 0.65 -11.49 10.31
C HIS A 237 2.18 -11.58 10.26
N HIS A 238 2.88 -11.26 11.37
CA HIS A 238 4.34 -11.40 11.46
C HIS A 238 4.76 -12.88 11.40
N GLN A 239 3.98 -13.74 12.04
CA GLN A 239 4.20 -15.18 12.01
C GLN A 239 3.97 -15.73 10.59
N ALA A 240 2.83 -15.38 9.99
CA ALA A 240 2.47 -15.78 8.63
C ALA A 240 3.52 -15.32 7.62
N SER A 241 3.96 -14.05 7.65
CA SER A 241 4.94 -13.53 6.69
C SER A 241 6.24 -14.35 6.67
N ALA A 242 6.75 -14.72 7.84
CA ALA A 242 7.96 -15.54 7.94
C ALA A 242 7.75 -17.01 7.60
N ILE A 243 6.59 -17.60 7.93
CA ILE A 243 6.22 -18.97 7.51
C ILE A 243 6.21 -19.03 5.97
N LEU A 244 5.50 -18.09 5.34
CA LEU A 244 5.38 -18.02 3.89
C LEU A 244 6.72 -17.75 3.21
N THR A 245 7.55 -16.86 3.75
CA THR A 245 8.87 -16.53 3.20
C THR A 245 9.81 -17.74 3.20
N LYS A 246 9.78 -18.54 4.28
CA LYS A 246 10.56 -19.78 4.36
C LYS A 246 10.13 -20.80 3.32
N GLU A 247 8.83 -20.93 3.08
CA GLU A 247 8.33 -21.81 2.03
C GLU A 247 8.67 -21.29 0.62
N ALA A 248 8.51 -19.98 0.40
CA ALA A 248 8.78 -19.32 -0.88
C ALA A 248 10.22 -19.55 -1.35
N PHE A 249 11.18 -19.64 -0.42
CA PHE A 249 12.60 -19.90 -0.71
C PHE A 249 12.82 -21.13 -1.60
N ARG A 250 12.03 -22.20 -1.42
CA ARG A 250 12.08 -23.39 -2.27
C ARG A 250 10.97 -23.42 -3.32
N ALA A 251 9.79 -22.92 -3.00
CA ALA A 251 8.65 -22.94 -3.92
C ALA A 251 8.90 -22.13 -5.20
N ALA A 252 9.66 -21.03 -5.12
CA ALA A 252 9.98 -20.24 -6.31
C ALA A 252 10.83 -20.98 -7.35
N ALA A 253 11.61 -21.98 -6.92
CA ALA A 253 12.44 -22.82 -7.77
C ALA A 253 11.69 -24.02 -8.38
N ASP A 254 10.51 -24.36 -7.86
CA ASP A 254 9.70 -25.48 -8.37
C ASP A 254 8.70 -25.00 -9.42
N PRO A 255 8.83 -25.36 -10.71
CA PRO A 255 7.88 -24.98 -11.75
C PRO A 255 6.47 -25.59 -11.55
N LYS A 256 6.31 -26.58 -10.67
CA LYS A 256 5.00 -27.16 -10.33
C LYS A 256 4.25 -26.37 -9.26
N ARG A 257 4.94 -25.51 -8.51
CA ARG A 257 4.31 -24.56 -7.59
C ARG A 257 3.92 -23.31 -8.37
N PHE A 258 2.65 -22.92 -8.29
CA PHE A 258 2.11 -21.78 -9.05
C PHE A 258 2.38 -21.88 -10.56
N PRO A 259 1.93 -22.96 -11.24
CA PRO A 259 2.22 -23.19 -12.66
C PRO A 259 1.61 -22.11 -13.59
N GLU A 260 0.58 -21.41 -13.15
CA GLU A 260 0.00 -20.26 -13.84
C GLU A 260 1.02 -19.12 -14.02
N GLN A 261 1.93 -18.93 -13.06
CA GLN A 261 3.01 -17.94 -13.19
C GLN A 261 4.03 -18.36 -14.24
N ILE A 262 4.33 -19.65 -14.35
CA ILE A 262 5.20 -20.18 -15.41
C ILE A 262 4.54 -19.98 -16.77
N ALA A 263 3.23 -20.21 -16.87
CA ALA A 263 2.46 -19.95 -18.09
C ALA A 263 2.45 -18.45 -18.48
N GLN A 264 2.53 -17.55 -17.50
CA GLN A 264 2.71 -16.10 -17.69
C GLN A 264 4.14 -15.70 -18.08
N GLY A 265 5.08 -16.66 -18.15
CA GLY A 265 6.47 -16.42 -18.54
C GLY A 265 7.44 -16.17 -17.39
N LEU A 266 7.00 -16.29 -16.14
CA LEU A 266 7.89 -16.17 -14.98
C LEU A 266 8.69 -17.46 -14.82
N LEU A 267 10.01 -17.38 -15.00
CA LEU A 267 10.88 -18.55 -14.90
C LEU A 267 11.14 -18.92 -13.43
N PRO A 268 11.33 -20.22 -13.12
CA PRO A 268 11.72 -20.64 -11.77
C PRO A 268 13.02 -19.97 -11.32
N TRP A 269 13.09 -19.61 -10.03
CA TRP A 269 14.28 -19.02 -9.45
C TRP A 269 14.56 -19.56 -8.04
N GLN A 270 15.81 -19.95 -7.79
CA GLN A 270 16.28 -20.42 -6.50
C GLN A 270 17.22 -19.39 -5.88
N ALA A 271 16.72 -18.64 -4.90
CA ALA A 271 17.56 -17.83 -4.02
C ALA A 271 18.62 -18.71 -3.33
N LYS A 272 19.79 -18.18 -3.05
CA LYS A 272 20.93 -18.96 -2.56
C LYS A 272 20.89 -19.15 -1.04
N LYS A 273 20.46 -18.13 -0.31
CA LYS A 273 20.39 -18.16 1.15
C LYS A 273 19.10 -17.54 1.68
N LEU A 274 18.64 -18.04 2.82
CA LEU A 274 17.51 -17.53 3.56
C LEU A 274 17.93 -17.18 4.99
N TYR A 275 17.72 -15.92 5.37
CA TYR A 275 17.95 -15.44 6.73
C TYR A 275 16.64 -15.08 7.44
N VAL A 276 16.66 -15.19 8.76
CA VAL A 276 15.63 -14.70 9.67
C VAL A 276 16.20 -13.55 10.51
N GLY A 277 15.50 -12.43 10.54
CA GLY A 277 15.79 -11.27 11.37
C GLY A 277 15.18 -11.34 12.78
N ASN A 278 15.30 -10.23 13.52
CA ASN A 278 14.74 -10.04 14.86
C ASN A 278 15.08 -11.18 15.86
N VAL A 279 16.26 -11.82 15.70
CA VAL A 279 16.64 -13.01 16.48
C VAL A 279 17.05 -12.70 17.92
N CYS A 280 17.13 -11.41 18.27
CA CYS A 280 17.56 -10.91 19.58
C CYS A 280 16.56 -9.90 20.19
N GLY A 281 15.39 -9.74 19.57
CA GLY A 281 14.37 -8.75 19.94
C GLY A 281 14.52 -7.41 19.22
N PHE A 282 13.42 -6.68 19.13
CA PHE A 282 13.34 -5.43 18.37
C PHE A 282 14.21 -4.36 19.01
N GLY A 283 15.04 -3.67 18.20
CA GLY A 283 15.94 -2.62 18.66
C GLY A 283 17.16 -3.10 19.46
N ALA A 284 17.38 -4.41 19.60
CA ALA A 284 18.54 -4.94 20.31
C ALA A 284 19.85 -4.62 19.57
N SER A 285 20.80 -3.96 20.24
CA SER A 285 22.14 -3.65 19.72
C SER A 285 23.21 -4.67 20.12
N THR A 286 22.85 -5.65 20.95
CA THR A 286 23.72 -6.76 21.36
C THR A 286 22.97 -8.08 21.21
N CYS A 287 23.71 -9.16 20.97
CA CYS A 287 23.11 -10.48 20.83
C CYS A 287 24.09 -11.60 21.22
N PRO A 288 23.63 -12.64 21.96
CA PRO A 288 24.44 -13.82 22.22
C PRO A 288 24.92 -14.48 20.92
N GLY A 289 26.20 -14.84 20.84
CA GLY A 289 26.84 -15.37 19.62
C GLY A 289 26.04 -16.49 18.95
N GLY A 290 25.59 -17.50 19.69
CA GLY A 290 24.85 -18.63 19.11
C GLY A 290 23.54 -18.28 18.40
N ASN A 291 22.97 -17.11 18.68
CA ASN A 291 21.65 -16.68 18.17
C ASN A 291 21.71 -16.04 16.78
N TRP A 292 22.90 -15.71 16.26
CA TRP A 292 23.05 -15.04 14.97
C TRP A 292 24.14 -15.69 14.10
N THR A 293 24.05 -15.45 12.80
CA THR A 293 25.03 -15.84 11.78
C THR A 293 25.67 -14.60 11.16
N VAL A 294 24.88 -13.57 10.86
CA VAL A 294 25.33 -12.28 10.34
C VAL A 294 25.05 -11.18 11.35
N LYS A 295 26.04 -10.29 11.54
CA LYS A 295 25.97 -9.08 12.37
C LYS A 295 26.39 -7.88 11.51
N LEU A 296 25.51 -6.90 11.37
CA LEU A 296 25.76 -5.71 10.54
C LEU A 296 25.81 -4.46 11.41
N ASN A 297 26.84 -3.61 11.24
CA ASN A 297 26.89 -2.30 11.88
C ASN A 297 26.17 -1.26 11.02
N THR A 298 24.89 -1.02 11.29
CA THR A 298 24.12 0.02 10.61
C THR A 298 24.43 1.42 11.19
N GLY A 299 25.14 1.48 12.32
CA GLY A 299 25.65 2.71 12.93
C GLY A 299 26.93 3.26 12.30
N GLU A 300 27.51 2.55 11.32
CA GLU A 300 28.68 3.00 10.58
C GLU A 300 28.38 4.30 9.80
N PRO A 301 29.22 5.35 9.91
CA PRO A 301 29.03 6.61 9.19
C PRO A 301 29.30 6.46 7.69
N SER A 302 28.46 7.07 6.86
CA SER A 302 28.68 7.21 5.42
C SER A 302 29.11 8.62 5.07
N GLU A 303 30.25 8.76 4.40
CA GLU A 303 30.71 10.07 3.90
C GLU A 303 29.74 10.68 2.88
N VAL A 304 29.06 9.85 2.09
CA VAL A 304 28.11 10.30 1.05
C VAL A 304 26.79 10.78 1.68
N LEU A 305 26.32 10.10 2.73
CA LEU A 305 25.07 10.48 3.41
C LEU A 305 25.29 11.58 4.46
N GLY A 306 26.53 11.78 4.91
CA GLY A 306 26.89 12.74 5.97
C GLY A 306 26.51 12.28 7.38
N MET A 307 26.04 11.04 7.54
CA MET A 307 25.64 10.40 8.80
C MET A 307 25.66 8.88 8.66
N SER A 308 25.32 8.13 9.72
CA SER A 308 25.24 6.67 9.63
C SER A 308 24.02 6.18 8.87
N TYR A 309 24.09 4.94 8.37
CA TYR A 309 23.00 4.32 7.62
C TYR A 309 21.70 4.26 8.42
N VAL A 310 21.76 3.89 9.70
CA VAL A 310 20.58 3.86 10.58
C VAL A 310 20.05 5.26 10.88
N GLN A 311 20.91 6.28 11.01
CA GLN A 311 20.44 7.65 11.21
C GLN A 311 19.72 8.19 9.98
N PHE A 312 20.23 7.88 8.80
CA PHE A 312 19.56 8.23 7.54
C PHE A 312 18.25 7.47 7.37
N ALA A 313 18.24 6.16 7.68
CA ALA A 313 17.03 5.35 7.70
C ALA A 313 15.95 5.89 8.66
N MET A 314 16.34 6.37 9.84
CA MET A 314 15.39 6.97 10.78
C MET A 314 14.77 8.27 10.25
N GLN A 315 15.41 8.99 9.33
CA GLN A 315 14.76 10.12 8.66
C GLN A 315 13.64 9.65 7.75
N GLY A 316 13.86 8.57 7.00
CA GLY A 316 12.83 7.89 6.22
C GLY A 316 11.66 7.43 7.07
N LEU A 317 11.95 6.64 8.12
CA LEU A 317 10.93 6.06 9.00
C LEU A 317 10.00 7.12 9.61
N ARG A 318 10.49 8.34 9.85
CA ARG A 318 9.67 9.45 10.38
C ARG A 318 8.53 9.88 9.46
N HIS A 319 8.56 9.51 8.18
CA HIS A 319 7.42 9.72 7.28
C HIS A 319 6.23 8.81 7.63
N GLN A 320 6.40 7.74 8.41
CA GLN A 320 5.29 6.87 8.86
C GLN A 320 4.58 7.46 10.09
N LEU A 321 4.03 8.66 9.96
CA LEU A 321 3.35 9.36 11.05
C LEU A 321 2.04 8.68 11.46
N SER A 322 1.32 8.05 10.52
CA SER A 322 0.09 7.30 10.85
C SER A 322 0.35 6.16 11.83
N GLN A 323 1.57 5.60 11.83
CA GLN A 323 2.08 4.61 12.79
C GLN A 323 2.69 5.24 14.06
N GLY A 324 3.01 6.53 14.00
CA GLY A 324 3.60 7.31 15.10
C GLY A 324 5.12 7.25 15.17
N ALA A 325 5.77 7.00 14.04
CA ALA A 325 7.22 6.97 13.94
C ALA A 325 7.87 8.36 13.89
N GLY A 326 7.09 9.44 13.74
CA GLY A 326 7.59 10.81 13.54
C GLY A 326 8.53 11.36 14.61
N VAL A 327 8.53 10.79 15.82
CA VAL A 327 9.37 11.22 16.94
C VAL A 327 10.62 10.37 17.14
N TRP A 328 10.82 9.33 16.33
CA TRP A 328 11.89 8.36 16.56
C TRP A 328 13.24 8.92 16.17
N SER A 329 14.28 8.68 16.98
CA SER A 329 15.64 9.12 16.69
C SER A 329 16.66 8.09 17.15
N VAL A 330 17.85 8.16 16.58
CA VAL A 330 19.00 7.34 16.96
C VAL A 330 20.22 8.23 17.12
N GLU A 331 20.85 8.15 18.29
CA GLU A 331 22.12 8.81 18.55
C GLU A 331 23.27 8.21 17.71
N PRO A 332 24.29 9.00 17.34
CA PRO A 332 25.47 8.52 16.65
C PRO A 332 26.20 7.40 17.41
N GLY A 333 26.84 6.49 16.66
CA GLY A 333 27.66 5.41 17.19
C GLY A 333 27.23 4.04 16.67
N ASP A 334 28.01 3.02 17.04
CA ASP A 334 27.77 1.65 16.62
C ASP A 334 26.36 1.17 16.99
N ARG A 335 25.66 0.65 15.98
CA ARG A 335 24.30 0.10 16.09
C ARG A 335 24.30 -1.16 15.26
N PHE A 336 23.95 -2.28 15.88
CA PHE A 336 24.02 -3.57 15.24
C PHE A 336 22.63 -4.16 15.02
N THR A 337 22.46 -4.81 13.88
CA THR A 337 21.33 -5.70 13.60
C THR A 337 21.86 -7.12 13.34
N PHE A 338 21.03 -8.13 13.62
CA PHE A 338 21.43 -9.52 13.72
C PHE A 338 20.48 -10.44 12.95
N TYR A 339 21.06 -11.38 12.22
CA TYR A 339 20.34 -12.30 11.35
C TYR A 339 20.86 -13.72 11.50
N LYS A 340 19.98 -14.71 11.43
CA LYS A 340 20.33 -16.14 11.47
C LYS A 340 20.09 -16.77 10.11
N LEU A 341 21.10 -17.47 9.57
CA LEU A 341 20.93 -18.31 8.38
C LEU A 341 20.09 -19.53 8.74
N VAL A 342 18.98 -19.75 8.03
CA VAL A 342 18.04 -20.86 8.32
C VAL A 342 17.90 -21.86 7.17
N ASP A 343 18.20 -21.47 5.94
CA ASP A 343 18.30 -22.37 4.79
C ASP A 343 19.34 -21.82 3.78
N SER A 344 20.02 -22.72 3.06
CA SER A 344 20.99 -22.39 2.02
C SER A 344 21.04 -23.51 0.98
N VAL A 345 21.30 -23.15 -0.28
CA VAL A 345 21.47 -24.12 -1.37
C VAL A 345 22.92 -24.56 -1.56
N SER A 346 23.85 -23.81 -0.97
CA SER A 346 25.29 -24.10 -0.95
C SER A 346 25.80 -24.21 0.49
N PRO A 347 26.86 -24.97 0.77
CA PRO A 347 27.46 -25.01 2.10
C PRO A 347 27.85 -23.58 2.54
N PRO A 348 27.44 -23.14 3.75
CA PRO A 348 27.77 -21.81 4.24
C PRO A 348 29.26 -21.69 4.58
N VAL A 349 29.79 -20.47 4.48
CA VAL A 349 31.20 -20.15 4.74
C VAL A 349 31.30 -19.49 6.10
N PHE A 350 31.45 -20.30 7.15
CA PHE A 350 31.57 -19.79 8.51
C PHE A 350 33.02 -19.55 8.93
N ASP A 351 33.22 -18.54 9.77
CA ASP A 351 34.41 -18.45 10.61
C ASP A 351 34.41 -19.52 11.71
N LYS A 352 35.46 -19.51 12.54
CA LYS A 352 35.65 -20.48 13.64
C LYS A 352 34.54 -20.43 14.70
N ASP A 353 33.80 -19.33 14.78
CA ASP A 353 32.76 -19.08 15.78
C ASP A 353 31.35 -19.28 15.20
N GLY A 354 31.25 -19.69 13.92
CA GLY A 354 29.98 -20.00 13.26
C GLY A 354 29.30 -18.80 12.59
N HIS A 355 30.07 -17.76 12.26
CA HIS A 355 29.56 -16.50 11.72
C HIS A 355 29.98 -16.25 10.27
N GLU A 356 29.17 -15.47 9.57
CA GLU A 356 29.46 -14.89 8.26
C GLU A 356 29.68 -13.39 8.43
N ARG A 357 30.51 -12.80 7.57
CA ARG A 357 30.80 -11.36 7.57
C ARG A 357 29.62 -10.55 7.06
N ASP A 358 28.91 -11.10 6.09
CA ASP A 358 27.70 -10.54 5.50
C ASP A 358 26.82 -11.61 4.85
N PHE A 359 25.70 -11.17 4.26
CA PHE A 359 24.75 -12.04 3.58
C PHE A 359 25.31 -12.77 2.35
N PHE A 360 26.38 -12.26 1.74
CA PHE A 360 26.90 -12.70 0.45
C PHE A 360 28.18 -13.53 0.55
N ASP A 361 28.68 -13.86 1.75
CA ASP A 361 29.81 -14.78 1.91
C ASP A 361 29.56 -16.11 1.16
N GLY A 362 30.42 -16.47 0.21
CA GLY A 362 30.22 -17.64 -0.66
C GLY A 362 29.32 -17.42 -1.87
N ILE A 363 28.91 -16.17 -2.15
CA ILE A 363 28.20 -15.75 -3.37
C ILE A 363 29.10 -14.76 -4.13
N ASP A 364 29.40 -15.04 -5.39
CA ASP A 364 30.19 -14.14 -6.24
C ASP A 364 29.29 -13.01 -6.79
N THR A 365 29.44 -11.83 -6.20
CA THR A 365 28.66 -10.63 -6.51
C THR A 365 29.38 -9.58 -7.37
N PRO A 366 30.72 -9.50 -7.46
CA PRO A 366 31.39 -8.69 -8.48
C PRO A 366 30.94 -8.98 -9.92
N LEU A 367 30.97 -7.98 -10.79
CA LEU A 367 30.57 -8.11 -12.20
C LEU A 367 31.23 -9.29 -12.95
N PRO A 368 32.56 -9.55 -12.81
CA PRO A 368 33.18 -10.69 -13.50
C PRO A 368 32.62 -12.05 -13.07
N GLY A 369 32.10 -12.16 -11.85
CA GLY A 369 31.47 -13.38 -11.31
C GLY A 369 30.15 -13.74 -12.01
N LEU A 370 29.54 -12.79 -12.72
CA LEU A 370 28.32 -13.01 -13.48
C LEU A 370 28.51 -14.04 -14.63
N ALA A 371 29.74 -14.22 -15.13
CA ALA A 371 30.07 -15.22 -16.15
C ALA A 371 29.89 -16.66 -15.64
N ALA A 372 30.14 -16.93 -14.36
CA ALA A 372 29.93 -18.27 -13.78
C ALA A 372 28.44 -18.63 -13.66
N ARG A 373 27.53 -17.64 -13.72
CA ARG A 373 26.07 -17.85 -13.63
C ARG A 373 25.46 -18.44 -14.91
N VAL A 374 26.23 -18.54 -16.01
CA VAL A 374 25.80 -19.17 -17.28
C VAL A 374 25.97 -20.71 -17.26
N GLY A 375 26.49 -21.26 -16.16
CA GLY A 375 26.58 -22.70 -15.91
C GLY A 375 27.53 -23.41 -16.88
N GLU A 376 27.17 -24.63 -17.28
CA GLU A 376 28.02 -25.51 -18.11
C GLU A 376 28.38 -24.92 -19.49
N THR A 377 27.66 -23.88 -19.94
CA THR A 377 27.90 -23.19 -21.22
C THR A 377 28.84 -21.99 -21.10
N GLU A 378 29.43 -21.71 -19.92
CA GLU A 378 30.40 -20.62 -19.72
C GLU A 378 31.56 -20.69 -20.73
N GLY A 379 32.03 -21.91 -21.04
CA GLY A 379 33.09 -22.14 -22.02
C GLY A 379 32.73 -21.73 -23.46
N ASP A 380 31.44 -21.61 -23.79
CA ASP A 380 30.93 -21.21 -25.11
C ASP A 380 30.83 -19.69 -25.28
N VAL A 381 31.05 -18.93 -24.20
CA VAL A 381 30.95 -17.47 -24.16
C VAL A 381 32.18 -16.80 -23.52
N PRO A 382 33.41 -17.08 -23.99
CA PRO A 382 34.63 -16.47 -23.41
C PRO A 382 34.63 -14.93 -23.47
N TRP A 383 33.97 -14.36 -24.48
CA TRP A 383 33.77 -12.91 -24.65
C TRP A 383 32.94 -12.27 -23.52
N LEU A 384 32.10 -13.04 -22.83
CA LEU A 384 31.30 -12.54 -21.70
C LEU A 384 32.20 -12.25 -20.51
N GLN A 385 33.09 -13.20 -20.18
CA GLN A 385 34.05 -13.01 -19.09
C GLN A 385 35.02 -11.85 -19.38
N GLU A 386 35.48 -11.73 -20.62
CA GLU A 386 36.31 -10.60 -21.05
C GLU A 386 35.56 -9.26 -20.95
N GLY A 387 34.32 -9.20 -21.45
CA GLY A 387 33.51 -7.99 -21.41
C GLY A 387 33.13 -7.57 -19.98
N LEU A 388 32.82 -8.51 -19.10
CA LEU A 388 32.53 -8.21 -17.68
C LEU A 388 33.77 -7.73 -16.91
N LYS A 389 34.97 -8.24 -17.24
CA LYS A 389 36.24 -7.71 -16.70
C LYS A 389 36.53 -6.30 -17.21
N ALA A 390 36.25 -6.04 -18.49
CA ALA A 390 36.38 -4.70 -19.06
C ALA A 390 35.41 -3.73 -18.37
N LEU A 391 34.16 -4.14 -18.19
CA LEU A 391 33.15 -3.34 -17.49
C LEU A 391 33.54 -3.02 -16.05
N ASP A 392 34.06 -3.99 -15.29
CA ASP A 392 34.53 -3.75 -13.92
C ASP A 392 35.71 -2.77 -13.88
N GLU A 393 36.63 -2.84 -14.85
CA GLU A 393 37.73 -1.89 -14.96
C GLU A 393 37.25 -0.48 -15.34
N GLU A 394 36.28 -0.36 -16.25
CA GLU A 394 35.62 0.91 -16.57
C GLU A 394 34.93 1.50 -15.34
N MET A 395 34.28 0.70 -14.50
CA MET A 395 33.69 1.17 -13.24
C MET A 395 34.73 1.64 -12.22
N ARG A 396 35.88 0.97 -12.12
CA ARG A 396 36.99 1.44 -11.27
C ARG A 396 37.54 2.77 -11.75
N GLN A 397 37.69 2.94 -13.07
CA GLN A 397 38.13 4.19 -13.66
C GLN A 397 37.12 5.31 -13.44
N ALA A 398 35.83 5.04 -13.63
CA ALA A 398 34.77 6.00 -13.36
C ALA A 398 34.79 6.46 -11.90
N LEU A 399 34.91 5.53 -10.94
CA LEU A 399 35.00 5.84 -9.51
C LEU A 399 36.25 6.65 -9.14
N ALA A 400 37.42 6.31 -9.71
CA ALA A 400 38.65 7.07 -9.47
C ALA A 400 38.56 8.52 -9.97
N HIS A 401 37.70 8.80 -10.95
CA HIS A 401 37.52 10.11 -11.57
C HIS A 401 36.16 10.76 -11.28
N SER A 402 35.39 10.23 -10.31
CA SER A 402 34.08 10.77 -9.91
C SER A 402 34.18 11.88 -8.86
N GLY A 403 35.38 12.46 -8.67
CA GLY A 403 35.58 13.63 -7.80
C GLY A 403 35.12 14.94 -8.46
N GLY A 404 35.03 16.01 -7.67
CA GLY A 404 34.61 17.32 -8.16
C GLY A 404 33.17 17.32 -8.68
N ASP A 405 32.98 17.76 -9.92
CA ASP A 405 31.70 17.82 -10.64
C ASP A 405 31.28 16.50 -11.30
N GLY A 406 32.06 15.42 -11.11
CA GLY A 406 31.77 14.10 -11.70
C GLY A 406 32.16 13.96 -13.18
N SER A 407 32.51 15.05 -13.86
CA SER A 407 32.76 15.07 -15.31
C SER A 407 33.98 14.23 -15.75
N GLY A 408 34.85 13.86 -14.82
CA GLY A 408 35.97 12.94 -15.06
C GLY A 408 35.53 11.49 -15.30
N ALA A 409 34.36 11.09 -14.78
CA ALA A 409 33.84 9.73 -14.90
C ALA A 409 33.20 9.44 -16.26
N VAL A 410 32.76 10.48 -16.99
CA VAL A 410 31.97 10.40 -18.23
C VAL A 410 32.60 9.46 -19.26
N SER A 411 33.92 9.56 -19.50
CA SER A 411 34.56 8.75 -20.54
C SER A 411 34.51 7.25 -20.23
N ALA A 412 34.63 6.87 -18.96
CA ALA A 412 34.61 5.48 -18.55
C ALA A 412 33.17 4.95 -18.51
N LEU A 413 32.21 5.79 -18.10
CA LEU A 413 30.78 5.46 -18.10
C LEU A 413 30.21 5.25 -19.50
N LEU A 414 30.60 6.08 -20.48
CA LEU A 414 30.23 5.86 -21.89
C LEU A 414 30.88 4.61 -22.49
N GLY A 415 32.09 4.25 -22.03
CA GLY A 415 32.71 2.97 -22.37
C GLY A 415 31.89 1.81 -21.82
N ALA A 416 31.45 1.91 -20.58
CA ALA A 416 30.63 0.92 -19.91
C ALA A 416 29.27 0.71 -20.56
N THR A 417 28.56 1.78 -20.95
CA THR A 417 27.29 1.64 -21.69
C THR A 417 27.50 0.90 -23.01
N GLN A 418 28.56 1.23 -23.75
CA GLN A 418 28.92 0.55 -24.99
C GLN A 418 29.29 -0.93 -24.75
N THR A 419 30.09 -1.24 -23.73
CA THR A 419 30.43 -2.61 -23.36
C THR A 419 29.16 -3.41 -23.05
N LEU A 420 28.22 -2.83 -22.29
CA LEU A 420 26.94 -3.45 -21.98
C LEU A 420 26.07 -3.66 -23.22
N ASP A 421 26.00 -2.70 -24.14
CA ASP A 421 25.25 -2.84 -25.39
C ASP A 421 25.82 -3.96 -26.28
N ILE A 422 27.15 -4.09 -26.35
CA ILE A 422 27.82 -5.19 -27.05
C ILE A 422 27.48 -6.54 -26.41
N LEU A 423 27.53 -6.63 -25.08
CA LEU A 423 27.20 -7.85 -24.34
C LEU A 423 25.74 -8.24 -24.55
N LEU A 424 24.81 -7.29 -24.45
CA LEU A 424 23.38 -7.48 -24.68
C LEU A 424 23.10 -7.95 -26.11
N GLY A 425 23.68 -7.29 -27.13
CA GLY A 425 23.50 -7.67 -28.53
C GLY A 425 24.03 -9.08 -28.83
N LYS A 426 25.20 -9.44 -28.31
CA LYS A 426 25.75 -10.80 -28.44
C LYS A 426 24.88 -11.85 -27.74
N LEU A 427 24.35 -11.54 -26.57
CA LEU A 427 23.46 -12.44 -25.85
C LEU A 427 22.11 -12.57 -26.55
N GLN A 428 21.54 -11.54 -27.16
CA GLN A 428 20.25 -11.57 -27.83
C GLN A 428 20.25 -12.38 -29.14
N ASN A 429 21.36 -12.38 -29.88
CA ASN A 429 21.49 -13.04 -31.19
C ASN A 429 21.74 -14.58 -31.14
N ARG A 430 21.52 -15.24 -30.00
CA ARG A 430 21.61 -16.71 -29.86
C ARG A 430 20.23 -17.36 -29.89
N ASP A 431 20.09 -18.52 -30.54
CA ASP A 431 18.78 -19.18 -30.78
C ASP A 431 18.16 -19.92 -29.58
N VAL A 432 18.80 -19.95 -28.40
CA VAL A 432 18.31 -20.76 -27.26
C VAL A 432 17.95 -19.89 -26.06
N ASN A 433 16.66 -19.80 -25.72
CA ASN A 433 16.17 -19.09 -24.54
C ASN A 433 16.22 -20.00 -23.30
N THR A 434 17.36 -20.05 -22.61
CA THR A 434 17.48 -20.76 -21.31
C THR A 434 17.15 -19.83 -20.13
N PRO A 435 16.72 -20.35 -18.96
CA PRO A 435 16.53 -19.55 -17.76
C PRO A 435 17.76 -18.77 -17.31
N GLU A 436 18.95 -19.35 -17.44
CA GLU A 436 20.23 -18.73 -17.09
C GLU A 436 20.50 -17.51 -17.99
N ARG A 437 20.23 -17.64 -19.30
CA ARG A 437 20.37 -16.54 -20.25
C ARG A 437 19.38 -15.43 -19.98
N SER A 438 18.12 -15.75 -19.68
CA SER A 438 17.09 -14.77 -19.33
C SER A 438 17.47 -13.98 -18.08
N ALA A 439 17.99 -14.65 -17.04
CA ALA A 439 18.51 -14.02 -15.83
C ALA A 439 19.70 -13.11 -16.09
N LEU A 440 20.62 -13.55 -16.95
CA LEU A 440 21.75 -12.74 -17.34
C LEU A 440 21.32 -11.47 -18.11
N LEU A 441 20.40 -11.60 -19.07
CA LEU A 441 19.90 -10.47 -19.85
C LEU A 441 19.22 -9.42 -18.97
N GLU A 442 18.46 -9.85 -17.98
CA GLU A 442 17.80 -8.96 -17.03
C GLU A 442 18.80 -8.18 -16.17
N ILE A 443 19.81 -8.85 -15.60
CA ILE A 443 20.87 -8.19 -14.84
C ILE A 443 21.63 -7.19 -15.72
N LEU A 444 21.99 -7.56 -16.96
CA LEU A 444 22.73 -6.67 -17.85
C LEU A 444 21.89 -5.48 -18.33
N ARG A 445 20.59 -5.64 -18.56
CA ARG A 445 19.67 -4.53 -18.85
C ARG A 445 19.59 -3.57 -17.67
N GLN A 446 19.48 -4.08 -16.45
CA GLN A 446 19.52 -3.25 -15.25
C GLN A 446 20.85 -2.49 -15.16
N LYS A 447 21.99 -3.17 -15.36
CA LYS A 447 23.31 -2.50 -15.34
C LYS A 447 23.43 -1.45 -16.45
N ARG A 448 22.82 -1.67 -17.62
CA ARG A 448 22.79 -0.69 -18.71
C ARG A 448 21.96 0.55 -18.35
N HIS A 449 20.84 0.36 -17.66
CA HIS A 449 20.04 1.47 -17.14
C HIS A 449 20.79 2.25 -16.04
N GLU A 450 21.38 1.55 -15.06
CA GLU A 450 22.19 2.15 -14.00
C GLU A 450 23.39 2.94 -14.57
N ALA A 451 24.02 2.43 -15.65
CA ALA A 451 25.13 3.11 -16.32
C ALA A 451 24.66 4.39 -17.03
N GLU A 452 23.45 4.37 -17.60
CA GLU A 452 22.82 5.55 -18.21
C GLU A 452 22.52 6.64 -17.18
N THR A 453 21.93 6.26 -16.04
CA THR A 453 21.70 7.17 -14.92
C THR A 453 23.02 7.76 -14.42
N ALA A 454 24.08 6.95 -14.31
CA ALA A 454 25.41 7.43 -13.95
C ALA A 454 25.98 8.42 -14.99
N VAL A 455 25.76 8.18 -16.29
CA VAL A 455 26.15 9.14 -17.34
C VAL A 455 25.40 10.47 -17.15
N ASN A 456 24.08 10.44 -16.96
CA ASN A 456 23.27 11.65 -16.73
C ASN A 456 23.75 12.43 -15.51
N LEU A 457 24.04 11.74 -14.39
CA LEU A 457 24.58 12.35 -13.17
C LEU A 457 25.98 12.95 -13.38
N ALA A 458 26.89 12.23 -14.04
CA ALA A 458 28.25 12.70 -14.33
C ALA A 458 28.28 13.86 -15.34
N MET A 459 27.26 13.93 -16.20
CA MET A 459 27.06 15.00 -17.16
C MET A 459 26.21 16.15 -16.59
N ASN A 460 25.60 15.98 -15.42
CA ASN A 460 24.61 16.90 -14.86
C ASN A 460 23.52 17.28 -15.88
N VAL A 461 23.05 16.30 -16.67
CA VAL A 461 21.95 16.47 -17.61
C VAL A 461 20.65 16.16 -16.88
N THR A 462 19.68 17.07 -16.98
CA THR A 462 18.36 16.91 -16.35
C THR A 462 17.26 17.09 -17.38
N LEU A 463 16.14 16.37 -17.18
CA LEU A 463 14.94 16.48 -17.98
C LEU A 463 13.77 16.79 -17.03
N GLN A 464 12.96 17.78 -17.39
CA GLN A 464 11.73 18.14 -16.68
C GLN A 464 10.57 18.13 -17.67
N ALA A 465 9.45 17.52 -17.32
CA ALA A 465 8.23 17.53 -18.12
C ALA A 465 7.09 18.16 -17.32
N THR A 466 6.56 19.31 -17.75
CA THR A 466 5.58 20.09 -16.97
C THR A 466 4.35 20.49 -17.77
N VAL A 467 3.21 20.61 -17.11
CA VAL A 467 1.96 21.12 -17.70
C VAL A 467 1.91 22.66 -17.65
N ALA A 468 2.45 23.35 -18.67
CA ALA A 468 2.27 24.79 -19.01
C ALA A 468 3.18 25.21 -20.19
N SER A 469 2.97 26.38 -20.80
CA SER A 469 3.70 26.87 -22.01
C SER A 469 5.02 27.60 -21.68
N PRO A 470 6.16 27.41 -22.39
CA PRO A 470 7.42 28.09 -22.14
C PRO A 470 7.66 29.11 -23.26
N LYS A 471 6.91 30.22 -23.30
CA LYS A 471 7.28 31.37 -24.14
C LYS A 471 7.16 32.67 -23.35
N GLY A 472 8.32 33.26 -23.05
CA GLY A 472 8.46 34.52 -22.30
C GLY A 472 8.93 34.31 -20.85
N PRO A 473 9.17 35.40 -20.07
CA PRO A 473 9.43 35.27 -18.64
C PRO A 473 8.28 34.48 -18.02
N ALA A 474 8.61 33.39 -17.31
CA ALA A 474 7.63 32.43 -16.83
C ALA A 474 6.48 33.15 -16.10
N PRO A 475 5.20 32.93 -16.50
CA PRO A 475 4.10 33.40 -15.67
C PRO A 475 4.27 32.82 -14.25
N PRO A 476 3.86 33.56 -13.21
CA PRO A 476 3.97 33.06 -11.83
C PRO A 476 3.25 31.72 -11.71
N LEU A 477 3.80 30.81 -10.88
CA LEU A 477 3.18 29.52 -10.62
C LEU A 477 1.73 29.72 -10.14
N PRO A 478 0.77 28.94 -10.67
CA PRO A 478 -0.62 29.04 -10.24
C PRO A 478 -0.78 28.55 -8.80
N GLU A 479 -1.82 29.02 -8.12
CA GLU A 479 -2.29 28.38 -6.88
C GLU A 479 -2.77 26.95 -7.20
N GLU A 480 -2.69 26.03 -6.23
CA GLU A 480 -3.06 24.62 -6.42
C GLU A 480 -4.46 24.43 -7.05
N LYS A 481 -5.43 25.24 -6.63
CA LYS A 481 -6.82 25.18 -7.13
C LYS A 481 -6.95 25.52 -8.62
N GLU A 482 -5.99 26.27 -9.18
CA GLU A 482 -5.95 26.70 -10.57
C GLU A 482 -5.03 25.80 -11.41
N ALA A 483 -4.01 25.22 -10.78
CA ALA A 483 -3.05 24.32 -11.41
C ALA A 483 -3.73 23.09 -12.02
N LEU A 484 -3.29 22.67 -13.22
CA LEU A 484 -3.89 21.55 -13.96
C LEU A 484 -3.43 20.18 -13.47
N THR A 485 -3.57 19.92 -12.17
CA THR A 485 -3.14 18.66 -11.51
C THR A 485 -3.95 17.43 -11.91
N VAL A 486 -5.15 17.63 -12.45
CA VAL A 486 -6.07 16.57 -12.89
C VAL A 486 -6.63 16.95 -14.26
N VAL A 487 -6.62 16.01 -15.19
CA VAL A 487 -7.25 16.12 -16.52
C VAL A 487 -8.29 15.02 -16.73
N SER A 488 -9.30 15.32 -17.54
CA SER A 488 -10.41 14.41 -17.85
C SER A 488 -10.55 14.16 -19.36
N PRO A 489 -11.24 13.08 -19.77
CA PRO A 489 -11.54 12.79 -21.17
C PRO A 489 -12.02 14.00 -21.99
N GLY A 490 -11.45 14.19 -23.17
CA GLY A 490 -11.72 15.31 -24.09
C GLY A 490 -11.02 16.62 -23.75
N GLN A 491 -10.36 16.74 -22.60
CA GLN A 491 -9.63 17.94 -22.23
C GLN A 491 -8.35 18.09 -23.05
N ARG A 492 -7.99 19.34 -23.37
CA ARG A 492 -6.75 19.68 -24.10
C ARG A 492 -5.81 20.47 -23.22
N PHE A 493 -4.52 20.19 -23.32
CA PHE A 493 -3.47 20.89 -22.58
C PHE A 493 -2.12 20.80 -23.31
N GLU A 494 -1.13 21.56 -22.83
CA GLU A 494 0.24 21.53 -23.36
C GLU A 494 1.19 20.99 -22.29
N ILE A 495 2.13 20.15 -22.73
CA ILE A 495 3.26 19.66 -21.94
C ILE A 495 4.53 20.28 -22.52
N VAL A 496 5.44 20.68 -21.63
CA VAL A 496 6.76 21.17 -21.97
C VAL A 496 7.81 20.27 -21.38
N ALA A 497 8.64 19.72 -22.24
CA ALA A 497 9.89 19.08 -21.89
C ALA A 497 11.01 20.13 -21.91
N LYS A 498 11.75 20.25 -20.81
CA LYS A 498 12.97 21.04 -20.69
C LYS A 498 14.14 20.10 -20.41
N LEU A 499 15.09 20.01 -21.34
CA LEU A 499 16.36 19.32 -21.13
C LEU A 499 17.46 20.36 -20.86
N HIS A 500 18.13 20.25 -19.71
CA HIS A 500 19.23 21.13 -19.33
C HIS A 500 20.58 20.44 -19.53
N ASN A 501 21.51 21.09 -20.24
CA ASN A 501 22.88 20.61 -20.37
C ASN A 501 23.78 21.21 -19.27
N GLY A 502 23.88 20.55 -18.12
CA GLY A 502 24.82 20.93 -17.07
C GLY A 502 26.27 20.49 -17.31
N SER A 503 26.57 19.89 -18.47
CA SER A 503 27.89 19.32 -18.77
C SER A 503 28.84 20.37 -19.34
N LYS A 504 30.13 20.04 -19.40
CA LYS A 504 31.14 20.81 -20.14
C LYS A 504 31.18 20.51 -21.64
N TYR A 505 30.32 19.61 -22.11
CA TYR A 505 30.28 19.12 -23.47
C TYR A 505 29.13 19.76 -24.25
N TRP A 506 29.27 19.80 -25.57
CA TRP A 506 28.14 20.11 -26.45
C TRP A 506 27.31 18.84 -26.63
N LEU A 507 25.98 18.96 -26.59
CA LEU A 507 25.07 17.84 -26.76
C LEU A 507 24.23 18.03 -28.03
N SER A 508 24.09 16.99 -28.85
CA SER A 508 23.05 16.95 -29.89
C SER A 508 21.84 16.26 -29.31
N VAL A 509 20.70 16.95 -29.23
CA VAL A 509 19.42 16.34 -28.88
C VAL A 509 18.85 15.71 -30.15
N ARG A 510 18.69 14.39 -30.14
CA ARG A 510 18.29 13.60 -31.30
C ARG A 510 16.78 13.49 -31.40
N ASN A 511 16.15 13.06 -30.31
CA ASN A 511 14.73 12.77 -30.25
C ASN A 511 14.19 13.16 -28.87
N VAL A 512 12.99 13.73 -28.81
CA VAL A 512 12.25 13.92 -27.56
C VAL A 512 10.80 13.53 -27.83
N SER A 513 10.33 12.48 -27.17
CA SER A 513 9.01 11.89 -27.37
C SER A 513 8.18 11.88 -26.09
N LEU A 514 6.86 11.80 -26.25
CA LEU A 514 5.90 11.68 -25.15
C LEU A 514 5.17 10.33 -25.27
N ASP A 515 5.18 9.56 -24.20
CA ASP A 515 4.46 8.29 -24.10
C ASP A 515 3.28 8.40 -23.12
N PRO A 516 2.10 7.84 -23.45
CA PRO A 516 1.72 7.27 -24.74
C PRO A 516 1.52 8.38 -25.80
N SER A 517 1.99 8.12 -27.02
CA SER A 517 1.86 9.03 -28.15
C SER A 517 0.58 8.79 -28.98
N GLU A 518 0.18 7.53 -29.16
CA GLU A 518 -0.89 7.12 -30.06
C GLU A 518 -2.29 7.51 -29.55
N GLY A 519 -3.00 8.35 -30.31
CA GLY A 519 -4.34 8.83 -29.96
C GLY A 519 -4.37 10.04 -29.00
N TRP A 520 -3.26 10.33 -28.32
CA TRP A 520 -3.10 11.42 -27.35
C TRP A 520 -2.55 12.70 -27.97
N LEU A 521 -1.55 12.58 -28.86
CA LEU A 521 -0.85 13.72 -29.44
C LEU A 521 -1.64 14.39 -30.57
N LYS A 522 -1.73 15.73 -30.52
CA LYS A 522 -2.29 16.57 -31.59
C LYS A 522 -1.26 17.43 -32.29
N ARG A 523 -0.19 17.82 -31.58
CA ARG A 523 0.94 18.58 -32.12
C ARG A 523 2.21 18.23 -31.38
N GLU A 524 3.30 18.14 -32.11
CA GLU A 524 4.64 17.95 -31.60
C GLU A 524 5.55 19.02 -32.23
N HIS A 525 6.37 19.66 -31.41
CA HIS A 525 7.41 20.55 -31.89
C HIS A 525 8.74 20.12 -31.27
N ALA A 526 9.44 19.24 -31.99
CA ALA A 526 10.79 18.80 -31.68
C ALA A 526 11.67 19.09 -32.91
N GLU A 527 12.71 19.90 -32.71
CA GLU A 527 13.79 20.07 -33.68
C GLU A 527 15.06 19.43 -33.11
N SER A 528 15.79 18.67 -33.92
CA SER A 528 17.12 18.20 -33.52
C SER A 528 18.08 19.39 -33.55
N ILE A 529 18.65 19.71 -32.39
CA ILE A 529 19.54 20.86 -32.21
C ILE A 529 20.72 20.48 -31.33
N THR A 530 21.82 21.18 -31.53
CA THR A 530 22.99 21.11 -30.67
C THR A 530 22.93 22.21 -29.61
N ILE A 531 22.98 21.83 -28.33
CA ILE A 531 23.03 22.74 -27.18
C ILE A 531 24.42 22.73 -26.53
N GLY A 532 24.90 23.91 -26.13
CA GLY A 532 26.18 24.10 -25.45
C GLY A 532 26.09 23.94 -23.93
N PRO A 533 27.23 23.97 -23.23
CA PRO A 533 27.28 23.98 -21.76
C PRO A 533 26.39 25.07 -21.15
N GLY A 534 25.52 24.68 -20.23
CA GLY A 534 24.57 25.56 -19.54
C GLY A 534 23.35 25.97 -20.37
N GLU A 535 23.22 25.52 -21.62
CA GLU A 535 22.06 25.79 -22.46
C GLU A 535 20.92 24.79 -22.22
N ASP A 536 19.70 25.25 -22.50
CA ASP A 536 18.47 24.47 -22.37
C ASP A 536 17.90 24.14 -23.76
N TYR A 537 17.32 22.94 -23.89
CA TYR A 537 16.46 22.55 -25.00
C TYR A 537 15.01 22.46 -24.52
N TYR A 538 14.07 22.86 -25.39
CA TYR A 538 12.64 22.80 -25.11
C TYR A 538 11.92 22.03 -26.22
N SER A 539 11.01 21.13 -25.84
CA SER A 539 10.05 20.50 -26.74
C SER A 539 8.64 20.63 -26.16
N ASN A 540 7.66 20.91 -27.03
CA ASN A 540 6.28 21.14 -26.62
C ASN A 540 5.35 20.11 -27.26
N PHE A 541 4.47 19.54 -26.45
CA PHE A 541 3.46 18.57 -26.87
C PHE A 541 2.06 19.11 -26.61
N GLY A 542 1.24 19.18 -27.65
CA GLY A 542 -0.20 19.45 -27.53
C GLY A 542 -0.95 18.14 -27.37
N VAL A 543 -1.62 17.96 -26.23
CA VAL A 543 -2.29 16.71 -25.84
C VAL A 543 -3.81 16.91 -25.80
N GLU A 544 -4.55 15.91 -26.26
CA GLU A 544 -5.99 15.76 -26.02
C GLU A 544 -6.24 14.40 -25.37
N VAL A 545 -6.90 14.39 -24.21
CA VAL A 545 -7.18 13.16 -23.46
C VAL A 545 -8.20 12.30 -24.23
N PRO A 546 -7.88 11.06 -24.61
CA PRO A 546 -8.83 10.15 -25.26
C PRO A 546 -10.05 9.84 -24.38
N GLN A 547 -11.16 9.50 -25.02
CA GLN A 547 -12.40 9.14 -24.30
C GLN A 547 -12.27 7.87 -23.44
N ASN A 548 -11.39 6.95 -23.85
CA ASN A 548 -11.11 5.69 -23.17
C ASN A 548 -9.83 5.72 -22.32
N ALA A 549 -9.33 6.91 -21.97
CA ALA A 549 -8.16 7.06 -21.11
C ALA A 549 -8.37 6.35 -19.76
N ALA A 550 -7.36 5.58 -19.33
CA ALA A 550 -7.35 5.02 -17.98
C ALA A 550 -7.29 6.13 -16.93
N PHE A 551 -7.88 5.90 -15.77
CA PHE A 551 -7.81 6.82 -14.65
C PHE A 551 -6.66 6.49 -13.71
N THR A 552 -6.08 7.51 -13.10
CA THR A 552 -5.08 7.39 -12.04
C THR A 552 -5.77 6.95 -10.75
N ARG A 553 -5.81 5.64 -10.51
CA ARG A 553 -6.42 5.02 -9.34
C ARG A 553 -5.67 3.77 -8.91
N PRO A 554 -5.87 3.26 -7.68
CA PRO A 554 -5.30 1.99 -7.26
C PRO A 554 -5.85 0.89 -8.18
N TYR A 555 -5.01 -0.06 -8.56
CA TYR A 555 -5.42 -1.24 -9.33
C TYR A 555 -6.01 -2.34 -8.43
N TRP A 556 -6.13 -2.06 -7.14
CA TRP A 556 -6.56 -2.96 -6.09
C TRP A 556 -7.68 -2.31 -5.28
N HIS A 557 -8.68 -3.09 -4.87
CA HIS A 557 -9.81 -2.61 -4.07
C HIS A 557 -10.50 -3.76 -3.32
N ARG A 558 -11.32 -3.39 -2.32
CA ARG A 558 -12.27 -4.26 -1.63
C ARG A 558 -13.68 -3.67 -1.72
N ASP A 559 -14.67 -4.51 -1.99
CA ASP A 559 -16.07 -4.09 -2.06
C ASP A 559 -16.66 -3.91 -0.65
N ASP A 560 -16.22 -4.75 0.29
CA ASP A 560 -16.54 -4.65 1.72
C ASP A 560 -15.24 -4.75 2.56
N PRO A 561 -14.51 -3.62 2.72
CA PRO A 561 -13.25 -3.59 3.48
C PRO A 561 -13.38 -4.03 4.96
N ASP A 562 -14.59 -4.07 5.50
CA ASP A 562 -14.85 -4.52 6.89
C ASP A 562 -14.88 -6.06 7.00
N ARG A 563 -14.96 -6.78 5.88
CA ARG A 563 -15.12 -8.25 5.84
C ARG A 563 -14.13 -8.95 4.92
N GLU A 564 -13.64 -8.27 3.91
CA GLU A 564 -12.70 -8.80 2.93
C GLU A 564 -11.26 -8.56 3.39
N ALA A 565 -10.43 -9.59 3.38
CA ALA A 565 -8.99 -9.48 3.71
C ALA A 565 -8.08 -9.82 2.52
N VAL A 566 -8.64 -9.82 1.30
CA VAL A 566 -7.92 -10.01 0.04
C VAL A 566 -8.44 -8.99 -0.96
N ASN A 567 -7.52 -8.25 -1.58
CA ASN A 567 -7.84 -7.26 -2.59
C ASN A 567 -8.18 -7.92 -3.93
N THR A 568 -9.23 -7.43 -4.58
CA THR A 568 -9.48 -7.67 -6.00
C THR A 568 -8.49 -6.87 -6.83
N ILE A 569 -7.92 -7.49 -7.87
CA ILE A 569 -6.93 -6.87 -8.76
C ILE A 569 -7.56 -6.60 -10.12
N ASP A 570 -7.58 -5.31 -10.50
CA ASP A 570 -8.20 -4.84 -11.74
C ASP A 570 -7.35 -5.13 -12.97
N ASP A 571 -6.02 -5.07 -12.83
CA ASP A 571 -5.05 -5.33 -13.89
C ASP A 571 -3.83 -6.09 -13.33
N GLU A 572 -3.69 -7.36 -13.70
CA GLU A 572 -2.61 -8.23 -13.22
C GLU A 572 -1.21 -7.74 -13.57
N LYS A 573 -1.04 -6.85 -14.56
CA LYS A 573 0.29 -6.33 -14.91
C LYS A 573 0.86 -5.43 -13.82
N TYR A 574 0.01 -4.85 -12.99
CA TYR A 574 0.41 -4.04 -11.84
C TYR A 574 0.51 -4.85 -10.56
N LEU A 575 0.12 -6.13 -10.58
CA LEU A 575 0.16 -7.00 -9.42
C LEU A 575 1.54 -6.93 -8.77
N THR A 576 1.52 -6.58 -7.47
CA THR A 576 2.64 -6.34 -6.55
C THR A 576 3.28 -4.96 -6.57
N LEU A 577 2.92 -4.07 -7.49
CA LEU A 577 3.33 -2.67 -7.40
C LEU A 577 2.57 -1.95 -6.27
N PRO A 578 3.13 -0.89 -5.65
CA PRO A 578 2.38 -0.05 -4.73
C PRO A 578 1.14 0.55 -5.40
N PHE A 579 1.34 1.14 -6.57
CA PHE A 579 0.34 1.77 -7.43
C PHE A 579 0.74 1.62 -8.90
N PRO A 580 -0.16 1.88 -9.86
CA PRO A 580 0.20 1.94 -11.27
C PRO A 580 1.23 3.05 -11.54
N PRO A 581 2.14 2.87 -12.52
CA PRO A 581 3.03 3.94 -12.96
C PRO A 581 2.24 5.14 -13.50
N PRO A 582 2.84 6.34 -13.57
CA PRO A 582 2.23 7.50 -14.20
C PRO A 582 1.83 7.16 -15.63
N LEU A 583 0.76 7.79 -16.09
CA LEU A 583 0.29 7.52 -17.45
C LEU A 583 1.07 8.27 -18.51
N MET A 584 1.83 9.32 -18.16
CA MET A 584 2.56 10.12 -19.15
C MET A 584 4.02 10.34 -18.75
N HIS A 585 4.92 10.06 -19.70
CA HIS A 585 6.36 10.22 -19.57
C HIS A 585 6.95 10.89 -20.81
N VAL A 586 7.97 11.71 -20.60
CA VAL A 586 8.81 12.24 -21.68
C VAL A 586 10.13 11.47 -21.71
N HIS A 587 10.52 11.03 -22.89
CA HIS A 587 11.82 10.42 -23.18
C HIS A 587 12.65 11.39 -24.03
N ALA A 588 13.92 11.57 -23.71
CA ALA A 588 14.85 12.37 -24.50
C ALA A 588 16.15 11.60 -24.79
N GLU A 589 16.55 11.60 -26.05
CA GLU A 589 17.78 10.99 -26.57
C GLU A 589 18.78 12.09 -26.91
N TYR A 590 20.00 11.96 -26.42
CA TYR A 590 21.07 12.91 -26.71
C TYR A 590 22.43 12.22 -26.88
N GLU A 591 23.35 12.91 -27.55
CA GLU A 591 24.73 12.46 -27.72
C GLU A 591 25.73 13.60 -27.52
N ILE A 592 27.00 13.25 -27.24
CA ILE A 592 28.08 14.25 -27.19
C ILE A 592 28.48 14.66 -28.61
N ALA A 593 28.25 15.93 -28.95
CA ALA A 593 28.54 16.49 -30.26
C ALA A 593 29.92 17.16 -30.33
N GLY A 594 30.64 16.92 -31.42
CA GLY A 594 31.84 17.68 -31.78
C GLY A 594 31.49 18.87 -32.67
N ARG A 595 31.86 20.10 -32.29
CA ARG A 595 31.60 21.29 -33.14
C ARG A 595 32.74 21.58 -34.11
N LYS A 596 32.47 21.59 -35.43
CA LYS A 596 33.44 22.02 -36.45
C LYS A 596 33.85 23.48 -36.19
N GLY A 597 35.14 23.75 -36.09
CA GLY A 597 35.69 25.11 -35.92
C GLY A 597 35.77 25.63 -34.48
N ILE A 598 35.35 24.84 -33.47
CA ILE A 598 35.53 25.17 -32.05
C ILE A 598 36.34 24.03 -31.39
N HIS A 599 37.35 24.37 -30.59
CA HIS A 599 38.04 23.41 -29.72
C HIS A 599 37.11 22.98 -28.58
N ALA A 600 36.06 22.22 -28.89
CA ALA A 600 35.18 21.62 -27.89
C ALA A 600 35.95 20.51 -27.16
N PRO A 601 35.92 20.45 -25.81
CA PRO A 601 36.41 19.29 -25.10
C PRO A 601 35.58 18.08 -25.55
N VAL A 602 36.25 16.99 -25.89
CA VAL A 602 35.60 15.71 -26.22
C VAL A 602 36.27 14.63 -25.36
N PRO A 603 35.52 13.69 -24.76
CA PRO A 603 36.11 12.62 -23.95
C PRO A 603 37.22 11.88 -24.72
N ASP A 604 38.22 11.38 -24.00
CA ASP A 604 39.37 10.67 -24.60
C ASP A 604 38.94 9.46 -25.44
N LEU A 605 37.83 8.81 -25.06
CA LEU A 605 37.21 7.72 -25.81
C LEU A 605 36.87 8.12 -27.26
N TYR A 606 36.20 9.25 -27.46
CA TYR A 606 35.87 9.77 -28.79
C TYR A 606 37.11 10.14 -29.64
N ARG A 607 38.23 10.53 -29.00
CA ARG A 607 39.50 10.78 -29.69
C ARG A 607 40.12 9.50 -30.27
N LYS A 608 39.88 8.33 -29.65
CA LYS A 608 40.32 7.03 -30.17
C LYS A 608 39.48 6.59 -31.37
N PHE A 609 38.15 6.76 -31.32
CA PHE A 609 37.23 6.38 -32.40
C PHE A 609 37.41 7.20 -33.68
N ARG A 610 37.72 8.50 -33.57
CA ARG A 610 37.94 9.38 -34.72
C ARG A 610 39.14 8.99 -35.61
N LYS A 611 39.96 8.02 -35.19
CA LYS A 611 41.10 7.46 -35.95
C LYS A 611 40.80 6.12 -36.64
N GLY A 612 39.66 5.48 -36.38
CA GLY A 612 39.22 4.23 -37.03
C GLY A 612 38.34 4.48 -38.26
N LYS A 613 38.36 3.59 -39.26
CA LYS A 613 37.58 3.70 -40.50
C LYS A 613 36.06 3.48 -40.34
N ASP A 614 35.60 3.04 -39.16
CA ASP A 614 34.18 2.88 -38.82
C ASP A 614 33.73 4.04 -37.92
N SER A 615 33.45 5.19 -38.52
CA SER A 615 33.24 6.46 -37.82
C SER A 615 31.76 6.78 -37.52
N GLN A 616 30.96 5.82 -37.03
CA GLN A 616 29.52 6.04 -36.78
C GLN A 616 28.88 5.22 -35.63
N SER A 617 29.62 4.79 -34.60
CA SER A 617 28.93 4.44 -33.34
C SER A 617 28.72 5.71 -32.52
N GLU A 618 27.62 6.41 -32.80
CA GLU A 618 27.11 7.52 -31.98
C GLU A 618 26.71 6.91 -30.62
N ILE A 619 27.41 7.26 -29.52
CA ILE A 619 27.05 6.77 -28.19
C ILE A 619 25.89 7.65 -27.69
N GLU A 620 24.69 7.13 -27.82
CA GLU A 620 23.45 7.77 -27.39
C GLU A 620 23.22 7.52 -25.89
N ALA A 621 22.83 8.57 -25.18
CA ALA A 621 22.35 8.53 -23.81
C ALA A 621 20.88 8.95 -23.79
N ASN A 622 20.10 8.34 -22.91
CA ASN A 622 18.69 8.68 -22.75
C ASN A 622 18.42 9.20 -21.34
N ILE A 623 17.36 9.97 -21.22
CA ILE A 623 16.86 10.48 -19.95
C ILE A 623 15.33 10.57 -20.02
N ASN A 624 14.68 10.25 -18.91
CA ASN A 624 13.23 10.19 -18.79
C ASN A 624 12.73 11.10 -17.69
N ALA A 625 11.52 11.63 -17.85
CA ALA A 625 10.84 12.41 -16.82
C ALA A 625 9.33 12.16 -16.83
N ASP A 626 8.76 12.00 -15.65
CA ASP A 626 7.31 11.97 -15.46
C ASP A 626 6.73 13.37 -15.70
N VAL A 627 5.50 13.42 -16.22
CA VAL A 627 4.82 14.70 -16.40
C VAL A 627 4.26 15.20 -15.06
N THR A 628 4.79 16.33 -14.59
CA THR A 628 4.40 16.96 -13.33
C THR A 628 3.69 18.30 -13.54
N VAL A 629 3.07 18.80 -12.48
CA VAL A 629 2.36 20.08 -12.43
C VAL A 629 2.90 20.84 -11.23
N HIS A 630 3.51 22.00 -11.48
CA HIS A 630 4.04 22.85 -10.42
C HIS A 630 3.00 23.89 -9.99
N PHE A 631 2.91 24.15 -8.70
CA PHE A 631 1.94 25.07 -8.12
C PHE A 631 2.43 25.67 -6.80
N LEU A 632 1.77 26.73 -6.34
CA LEU A 632 1.91 27.28 -5.00
C LEU A 632 0.85 26.65 -4.09
N ASN A 633 1.28 26.07 -2.97
CA ASN A 633 0.36 25.62 -1.93
C ASN A 633 -0.25 26.84 -1.18
N GLU A 634 -1.15 26.59 -0.24
CA GLU A 634 -1.82 27.66 0.53
C GLU A 634 -0.86 28.56 1.32
N GLN A 635 0.36 28.09 1.61
CA GLN A 635 1.42 28.83 2.30
C GLN A 635 2.32 29.61 1.33
N GLY A 636 2.04 29.59 0.02
CA GLY A 636 2.86 30.21 -1.02
C GLY A 636 4.16 29.47 -1.30
N LYS A 637 4.33 28.23 -0.80
CA LYS A 637 5.51 27.41 -1.08
C LYS A 637 5.27 26.60 -2.34
N GLN A 638 6.27 26.60 -3.24
CA GLN A 638 6.24 25.77 -4.44
C GLN A 638 6.10 24.29 -4.07
N ARG A 639 5.24 23.60 -4.81
CA ARG A 639 5.00 22.15 -4.79
C ARG A 639 4.85 21.66 -6.22
N GLU A 640 4.95 20.35 -6.36
CA GLU A 640 4.70 19.65 -7.62
C GLU A 640 3.89 18.39 -7.35
N ARG A 641 3.19 17.93 -8.38
CA ARG A 641 2.43 16.67 -8.38
C ARG A 641 2.45 16.05 -9.76
N THR A 642 2.57 14.74 -9.86
CA THR A 642 2.39 14.00 -11.13
C THR A 642 0.99 14.25 -11.69
N LEU A 643 0.88 14.47 -13.00
CA LEU A 643 -0.40 14.68 -13.67
C LEU A 643 -1.30 13.45 -13.51
N ALA A 644 -2.53 13.66 -13.02
CA ALA A 644 -3.51 12.61 -12.83
C ALA A 644 -4.66 12.66 -13.83
N PHE A 645 -5.25 11.50 -14.08
CA PHE A 645 -6.39 11.30 -14.98
C PHE A 645 -7.61 10.88 -14.17
N ALA A 646 -8.72 11.58 -14.34
CA ALA A 646 -9.94 11.35 -13.57
C ALA A 646 -11.20 11.58 -14.42
N PRO A 647 -12.37 11.02 -14.04
CA PRO A 647 -13.63 11.31 -14.70
C PRO A 647 -13.99 12.80 -14.63
N ALA A 648 -14.84 13.27 -15.54
CA ALA A 648 -15.26 14.68 -15.58
C ALA A 648 -15.96 15.14 -14.29
N PHE A 649 -16.72 14.24 -13.67
CA PHE A 649 -17.38 14.47 -12.39
C PHE A 649 -16.97 13.42 -11.36
N SER A 650 -16.82 13.86 -10.11
CA SER A 650 -16.72 13.01 -8.92
C SER A 650 -18.04 13.09 -8.15
N VAL A 651 -18.59 11.94 -7.75
CA VAL A 651 -19.85 11.84 -7.01
C VAL A 651 -19.61 11.14 -5.68
N ALA A 652 -19.84 11.83 -4.57
CA ALA A 652 -19.65 11.27 -3.23
C ALA A 652 -20.90 11.46 -2.36
N LEU A 653 -21.14 10.51 -1.45
CA LEU A 653 -22.17 10.61 -0.42
C LEU A 653 -21.48 10.75 0.94
N GLU A 654 -21.86 11.76 1.70
CA GLU A 654 -21.34 11.99 3.04
C GLU A 654 -22.49 12.09 4.07
N PRO A 655 -22.43 11.34 5.19
CA PRO A 655 -21.44 10.31 5.51
C PRO A 655 -21.60 9.05 4.65
N GLY A 656 -20.51 8.31 4.43
CA GLY A 656 -20.53 7.05 3.67
C GLY A 656 -21.33 5.92 4.35
N THR A 657 -21.46 5.97 5.68
CA THR A 657 -22.36 5.12 6.46
C THR A 657 -23.38 5.97 7.20
N GLN A 658 -24.65 5.54 7.20
CA GLN A 658 -25.74 6.20 7.90
C GLN A 658 -26.51 5.19 8.74
N VAL A 659 -26.74 5.53 10.01
CA VAL A 659 -27.58 4.75 10.92
C VAL A 659 -28.97 5.39 11.00
N ILE A 660 -30.03 4.61 10.81
CA ILE A 660 -31.43 5.07 10.88
C ILE A 660 -32.18 4.27 11.94
N PRO A 661 -32.82 4.90 12.95
CA PRO A 661 -33.68 4.20 13.88
C PRO A 661 -34.96 3.71 13.20
N VAL A 662 -35.41 2.48 13.49
CA VAL A 662 -36.72 1.95 13.00
C VAL A 662 -37.89 2.88 13.36
N GLY A 663 -37.86 3.45 14.57
CA GLY A 663 -38.93 4.32 15.08
C GLY A 663 -38.90 5.76 14.55
N SER A 664 -37.90 6.15 13.77
CA SER A 664 -37.77 7.54 13.34
C SER A 664 -38.89 7.94 12.38
N GLY A 665 -39.26 7.09 11.40
CA GLY A 665 -40.30 7.35 10.40
C GLY A 665 -40.14 8.67 9.61
N THR A 666 -39.08 9.41 9.90
CA THR A 666 -38.83 10.78 9.48
C THR A 666 -37.95 10.79 8.25
N ALA A 667 -38.10 11.85 7.46
CA ALA A 667 -37.22 12.07 6.34
C ALA A 667 -35.77 12.17 6.86
N THR A 668 -34.88 11.41 6.23
CA THR A 668 -33.44 11.50 6.48
C THR A 668 -32.79 12.32 5.38
N ALA A 669 -31.95 13.27 5.73
CA ALA A 669 -31.19 14.05 4.76
C ALA A 669 -30.05 13.21 4.19
N VAL A 670 -29.97 13.14 2.87
CA VAL A 670 -28.88 12.52 2.12
C VAL A 670 -28.18 13.60 1.32
N LYS A 671 -26.90 13.83 1.65
CA LYS A 671 -26.06 14.82 0.98
C LYS A 671 -25.19 14.14 -0.07
N VAL A 672 -25.25 14.66 -1.29
CA VAL A 672 -24.42 14.25 -2.42
C VAL A 672 -23.49 15.40 -2.77
N GLY A 673 -22.20 15.20 -2.53
CA GLY A 673 -21.15 16.11 -2.97
C GLY A 673 -20.79 15.83 -4.42
N LEU A 674 -20.81 16.86 -5.26
CA LEU A 674 -20.33 16.79 -6.64
C LEU A 674 -19.13 17.72 -6.83
N SER A 675 -18.12 17.25 -7.56
CA SER A 675 -17.05 18.10 -8.08
C SER A 675 -16.86 17.90 -9.58
N CYS A 676 -16.44 18.97 -10.27
CA CYS A 676 -16.25 18.98 -11.71
C CYS A 676 -14.78 19.27 -12.09
N ASN A 677 -14.23 18.46 -12.99
CA ASN A 677 -12.86 18.64 -13.51
C ASN A 677 -12.81 19.44 -14.83
N LEU A 678 -13.96 19.76 -15.41
CA LEU A 678 -14.06 20.42 -16.72
C LEU A 678 -14.55 21.87 -16.60
N THR A 679 -14.01 22.75 -17.45
CA THR A 679 -14.63 24.03 -17.75
C THR A 679 -15.56 23.86 -18.94
N GLY A 680 -16.81 24.31 -18.82
CA GLY A 680 -17.84 24.11 -19.83
C GLY A 680 -18.43 22.70 -19.85
N ALA A 681 -18.44 22.01 -18.70
CA ALA A 681 -19.08 20.71 -18.58
C ALA A 681 -20.58 20.78 -18.94
N PRO A 682 -21.14 19.75 -19.61
CA PRO A 682 -22.58 19.71 -19.86
C PRO A 682 -23.37 19.72 -18.54
N PRO A 683 -24.52 20.42 -18.48
CA PRO A 683 -25.45 20.27 -17.37
C PRO A 683 -25.88 18.81 -17.22
N GLY A 684 -26.16 18.39 -15.98
CA GLY A 684 -26.51 17.02 -15.65
C GLY A 684 -27.78 16.90 -14.82
N THR A 685 -28.31 15.68 -14.74
CA THR A 685 -29.41 15.33 -13.83
C THR A 685 -28.88 14.37 -12.76
N LEU A 686 -29.01 14.77 -11.50
CA LEU A 686 -28.64 13.98 -10.34
C LEU A 686 -29.88 13.29 -9.75
N ARG A 687 -29.79 11.99 -9.47
CA ARG A 687 -30.84 11.19 -8.83
C ARG A 687 -30.27 10.21 -7.81
N LEU A 688 -31.14 9.73 -6.92
CA LEU A 688 -30.84 8.62 -6.02
C LEU A 688 -31.48 7.32 -6.52
N GLU A 689 -30.70 6.25 -6.53
CA GLU A 689 -31.20 4.88 -6.61
C GLU A 689 -31.41 4.38 -5.18
N LEU A 690 -32.66 4.05 -4.86
CA LEU A 690 -33.14 3.76 -3.51
C LEU A 690 -33.65 2.32 -3.39
N PRO A 691 -33.68 1.76 -2.17
CA PRO A 691 -34.37 0.51 -1.90
C PRO A 691 -35.85 0.53 -2.31
N ALA A 692 -36.42 -0.65 -2.55
CA ALA A 692 -37.82 -0.78 -2.93
C ALA A 692 -38.76 -0.11 -1.90
N GLY A 693 -39.69 0.71 -2.37
CA GLY A 693 -40.65 1.43 -1.53
C GLY A 693 -40.15 2.75 -0.94
N TRP A 694 -38.83 3.02 -0.95
CA TRP A 694 -38.28 4.29 -0.49
C TRP A 694 -38.46 5.36 -1.57
N ARG A 695 -38.55 6.63 -1.14
CA ARG A 695 -38.65 7.77 -2.07
C ARG A 695 -37.75 8.92 -1.64
N ALA A 696 -37.33 9.73 -2.62
CA ALA A 696 -36.58 10.97 -2.38
C ALA A 696 -37.39 12.19 -2.83
N GLU A 697 -37.24 13.29 -2.11
CA GLU A 697 -37.75 14.61 -2.49
C GLU A 697 -36.62 15.65 -2.47
N PRO A 698 -36.39 16.37 -3.57
CA PRO A 698 -36.97 16.15 -4.90
C PRO A 698 -36.51 14.80 -5.50
N ALA A 699 -37.24 14.25 -6.49
CA ALA A 699 -36.87 12.97 -7.11
C ALA A 699 -35.57 13.06 -7.94
N GLN A 700 -35.28 14.26 -8.46
CA GLN A 700 -34.07 14.57 -9.21
C GLN A 700 -33.70 16.05 -9.04
N LEU A 701 -32.42 16.37 -9.20
CA LEU A 701 -31.87 17.72 -9.15
C LEU A 701 -31.11 18.03 -10.46
N GLN A 702 -31.22 19.26 -10.93
CA GLN A 702 -30.40 19.73 -12.06
C GLN A 702 -29.04 20.22 -11.53
N VAL A 703 -27.97 19.81 -12.20
CA VAL A 703 -26.59 20.11 -11.85
C VAL A 703 -25.98 20.98 -12.94
N ASN A 704 -25.38 22.09 -12.55
CA ASN A 704 -24.62 22.96 -13.45
C ASN A 704 -23.36 23.47 -12.74
N LEU A 705 -22.21 22.89 -13.10
CA LEU A 705 -20.89 23.22 -12.56
C LEU A 705 -20.01 23.71 -13.72
N PRO A 706 -20.11 25.00 -14.10
CA PRO A 706 -19.55 25.50 -15.36
C PRO A 706 -18.02 25.62 -15.38
N ARG A 707 -17.34 25.58 -14.24
CA ARG A 707 -15.88 25.75 -14.15
C ARG A 707 -15.23 24.53 -13.52
N ARG A 708 -14.01 24.22 -13.98
CA ARG A 708 -13.13 23.26 -13.34
C ARG A 708 -12.91 23.66 -11.87
N GLY A 709 -12.98 22.67 -10.99
CA GLY A 709 -12.84 22.84 -9.55
C GLY A 709 -14.13 23.31 -8.85
N ASP A 710 -15.21 23.61 -9.58
CA ASP A 710 -16.51 23.86 -8.95
C ASP A 710 -16.92 22.62 -8.15
N LYS A 711 -17.32 22.84 -6.89
CA LYS A 711 -17.86 21.85 -5.97
C LYS A 711 -19.22 22.32 -5.47
N GLN A 712 -20.17 21.41 -5.36
CA GLN A 712 -21.49 21.72 -4.82
C GLN A 712 -22.09 20.49 -4.13
N ASP A 713 -22.66 20.74 -2.95
CA ASP A 713 -23.48 19.75 -2.25
C ASP A 713 -24.94 19.87 -2.67
N PHE A 714 -25.56 18.72 -2.89
CA PHE A 714 -26.97 18.56 -3.19
C PHE A 714 -27.62 17.75 -2.08
N GLU A 715 -28.83 18.13 -1.68
CA GLU A 715 -29.53 17.45 -0.59
C GLU A 715 -30.84 16.85 -1.08
N PHE A 716 -31.05 15.59 -0.72
CA PHE A 716 -32.29 14.86 -0.88
C PHE A 716 -32.90 14.58 0.48
N LYS A 717 -34.21 14.77 0.61
CA LYS A 717 -34.98 14.19 1.72
C LYS A 717 -35.39 12.78 1.31
N VAL A 718 -34.78 11.78 1.92
CA VAL A 718 -35.14 10.38 1.71
C VAL A 718 -36.16 9.96 2.77
N PHE A 719 -37.23 9.30 2.33
CA PHE A 719 -38.29 8.81 3.18
C PHE A 719 -38.29 7.28 3.09
N PRO A 720 -37.71 6.61 4.10
CA PRO A 720 -37.74 5.17 4.18
C PRO A 720 -39.16 4.63 4.31
N ALA A 721 -39.40 3.44 3.78
CA ALA A 721 -40.66 2.72 3.93
C ALA A 721 -40.41 1.30 4.45
N GLY A 722 -41.28 0.82 5.33
CA GLY A 722 -41.21 -0.53 5.89
C GLY A 722 -39.89 -0.81 6.60
N LEU A 723 -39.43 0.10 7.47
CA LEU A 723 -38.16 -0.04 8.18
C LEU A 723 -38.20 -1.29 9.08
N GLU A 724 -37.39 -2.27 8.73
CA GLU A 724 -37.01 -3.41 9.57
C GLU A 724 -35.51 -3.35 9.82
N GLU A 725 -35.06 -3.84 10.97
CA GLU A 725 -33.64 -3.90 11.28
C GLU A 725 -32.89 -4.67 10.19
N GLY A 726 -31.84 -4.07 9.63
CA GLY A 726 -31.14 -4.60 8.48
C GLY A 726 -30.21 -3.60 7.82
N ARG A 727 -29.73 -3.95 6.62
CA ARG A 727 -28.85 -3.09 5.81
C ARG A 727 -29.54 -2.73 4.50
N ALA A 728 -29.30 -1.52 4.03
CA ALA A 728 -29.74 -1.01 2.74
C ALA A 728 -28.64 -0.15 2.11
N ASN A 729 -28.73 0.10 0.81
CA ASN A 729 -27.80 0.98 0.11
C ASN A 729 -28.57 2.09 -0.61
N ILE A 730 -28.05 3.31 -0.54
CA ILE A 730 -28.49 4.44 -1.37
C ILE A 730 -27.35 4.76 -2.32
N ARG A 731 -27.62 4.86 -3.62
CA ARG A 731 -26.61 5.25 -4.61
C ARG A 731 -26.96 6.58 -5.26
N ALA A 732 -25.97 7.47 -5.36
CA ALA A 732 -26.10 8.68 -6.15
C ALA A 732 -25.65 8.43 -7.59
N VAL A 733 -26.43 8.94 -8.55
CA VAL A 733 -26.16 8.79 -9.99
C VAL A 733 -26.31 10.15 -10.65
N LEU A 734 -25.25 10.62 -11.29
CA LEU A 734 -25.27 11.79 -12.15
C LEU A 734 -25.23 11.35 -13.62
N GLU A 735 -26.19 11.81 -14.41
CA GLU A 735 -26.17 11.68 -15.87
C GLU A 735 -25.84 13.03 -16.50
N SER A 736 -24.73 13.12 -17.21
CA SER A 736 -24.29 14.35 -17.90
C SER A 736 -23.52 14.02 -19.17
N GLY A 737 -23.82 14.73 -20.26
CA GLY A 737 -23.09 14.56 -21.53
C GLY A 737 -23.24 13.18 -22.18
N GLY A 738 -24.26 12.40 -21.82
CA GLY A 738 -24.43 11.01 -22.28
C GLY A 738 -23.70 9.97 -21.44
N GLU A 739 -22.93 10.40 -20.42
CA GLU A 739 -22.20 9.55 -19.50
C GLU A 739 -22.91 9.43 -18.15
N ARG A 740 -22.67 8.29 -17.47
CA ARG A 740 -23.24 7.99 -16.15
C ARG A 740 -22.12 7.93 -15.11
N TYR A 741 -22.17 8.80 -14.11
CA TYR A 741 -21.20 8.88 -13.03
C TYR A 741 -21.80 8.30 -11.73
N THR A 742 -21.14 7.29 -11.18
CA THR A 742 -21.59 6.55 -9.98
C THR A 742 -20.47 6.32 -8.96
N GLU A 743 -19.38 7.06 -9.10
CA GLU A 743 -18.19 6.99 -8.24
C GLU A 743 -17.65 8.40 -7.99
N GLY A 744 -16.95 8.53 -6.89
CA GLY A 744 -16.18 9.70 -6.53
C GLY A 744 -14.78 9.29 -6.14
N TYR A 745 -13.93 10.28 -5.97
CA TYR A 745 -12.56 10.07 -5.51
C TYR A 745 -12.13 11.19 -4.57
N THR A 746 -11.21 10.82 -3.68
CA THR A 746 -10.54 11.73 -2.74
C THR A 746 -9.03 11.68 -2.99
N LEU A 747 -8.38 12.83 -2.86
CA LEU A 747 -6.94 12.93 -2.89
C LEU A 747 -6.37 12.56 -1.52
N VAL A 748 -5.55 11.51 -1.46
CA VAL A 748 -4.78 11.13 -0.27
C VAL A 748 -3.39 11.76 -0.40
N THR A 749 -3.05 12.65 0.53
CA THR A 749 -1.79 13.41 0.48
C THR A 749 -1.40 13.93 1.87
N ARG A 750 -0.11 14.26 2.04
CA ARG A 750 0.42 15.04 3.16
C ARG A 750 1.57 15.93 2.67
N ASP A 751 1.89 17.01 3.37
CA ASP A 751 2.86 18.02 2.94
C ASP A 751 4.27 17.48 2.61
N ASP A 752 4.68 16.40 3.27
CA ASP A 752 5.97 15.71 3.15
C ASP A 752 5.90 14.41 2.34
N LEU A 753 4.73 14.04 1.82
CA LEU A 753 4.53 12.87 0.96
C LEU A 753 4.21 13.35 -0.46
N GLY A 754 4.26 12.46 -1.44
CA GLY A 754 3.48 12.70 -2.67
C GLY A 754 2.01 12.38 -2.43
N SER A 755 1.28 12.17 -3.52
CA SER A 755 -0.18 12.06 -3.46
C SER A 755 -0.72 11.00 -4.39
N PHE A 756 -1.79 10.35 -3.97
CA PHE A 756 -2.51 9.41 -4.81
C PHE A 756 -4.02 9.50 -4.58
N TYR A 757 -4.80 9.01 -5.54
CA TYR A 757 -6.25 9.11 -5.50
C TYR A 757 -6.83 7.82 -4.95
N TYR A 758 -7.91 7.94 -4.17
CA TYR A 758 -8.70 6.80 -3.72
C TYR A 758 -10.13 6.94 -4.23
N TYR A 759 -10.59 5.92 -4.95
CA TYR A 759 -11.91 5.91 -5.60
C TYR A 759 -12.90 5.15 -4.74
N GLN A 760 -14.13 5.66 -4.66
CA GLN A 760 -15.21 5.02 -3.93
C GLN A 760 -16.48 5.04 -4.77
N PRO A 761 -17.26 3.95 -4.76
CA PRO A 761 -18.62 3.99 -5.25
C PRO A 761 -19.40 5.12 -4.55
N ALA A 762 -20.23 5.84 -5.30
CA ALA A 762 -21.15 6.84 -4.77
C ALA A 762 -22.33 6.13 -4.07
N VAL A 763 -22.02 5.38 -3.00
CA VAL A 763 -22.95 4.57 -2.23
C VAL A 763 -22.86 4.95 -0.76
N GLN A 764 -24.01 5.26 -0.17
CA GLN A 764 -24.18 5.37 1.26
C GLN A 764 -24.72 4.03 1.78
N ARG A 765 -23.96 3.39 2.67
CA ARG A 765 -24.37 2.17 3.38
C ARG A 765 -25.29 2.58 4.53
N VAL A 766 -26.51 2.08 4.52
CA VAL A 766 -27.51 2.39 5.55
C VAL A 766 -27.66 1.19 6.48
N SER A 767 -27.48 1.42 7.77
CA SER A 767 -27.83 0.48 8.83
C SER A 767 -29.12 0.91 9.51
N ILE A 768 -30.16 0.09 9.38
CA ILE A 768 -31.44 0.30 10.05
C ILE A 768 -31.35 -0.41 11.39
N VAL A 769 -31.44 0.35 12.48
CA VAL A 769 -31.24 -0.15 13.83
C VAL A 769 -32.53 0.01 14.63
N ASN A 770 -32.99 -1.07 15.25
CA ASN A 770 -34.05 -0.95 16.24
C ASN A 770 -33.43 -0.47 17.56
N VAL A 771 -33.41 0.86 17.78
CA VAL A 771 -32.84 1.47 18.99
C VAL A 771 -33.83 2.48 19.58
N SER A 772 -33.97 2.40 20.90
CA SER A 772 -34.63 3.39 21.74
C SER A 772 -33.58 4.31 22.35
N VAL A 773 -33.83 5.62 22.28
CA VAL A 773 -32.94 6.66 22.81
C VAL A 773 -33.68 7.48 23.87
N PRO A 774 -33.03 7.90 24.96
CA PRO A 774 -33.64 8.79 25.95
C PRO A 774 -33.76 10.21 25.38
N HIS A 775 -34.92 10.85 25.54
CA HIS A 775 -35.20 12.15 24.91
C HIS A 775 -34.55 13.37 25.59
N ASP A 776 -34.17 13.27 26.86
CA ASP A 776 -33.71 14.41 27.68
C ASP A 776 -32.23 14.28 28.15
N LEU A 777 -31.44 13.42 27.49
CA LEU A 777 -30.06 13.14 27.92
C LEU A 777 -29.04 13.96 27.11
N GLU A 778 -28.52 15.05 27.71
CA GLU A 778 -27.42 15.83 27.13
C GLU A 778 -26.07 15.12 27.38
N VAL A 779 -25.37 14.77 26.30
CA VAL A 779 -24.09 14.04 26.34
C VAL A 779 -22.95 14.97 25.93
N GLY A 780 -21.98 15.13 26.82
CA GLY A 780 -20.69 15.75 26.51
C GLY A 780 -19.71 14.72 25.94
N TYR A 781 -19.05 15.00 24.82
CA TYR A 781 -18.08 14.09 24.23
C TYR A 781 -16.73 14.77 24.03
N ILE A 782 -15.69 14.24 24.67
CA ILE A 782 -14.30 14.72 24.54
C ILE A 782 -13.55 13.78 23.61
N MET A 783 -13.15 14.28 22.45
CA MET A 783 -12.43 13.50 21.43
C MET A 783 -11.05 13.07 21.95
N GLY A 784 -10.67 11.80 21.68
CA GLY A 784 -9.34 11.27 21.96
C GLY A 784 -8.44 11.27 20.72
N ALA A 785 -8.06 10.10 20.21
CA ALA A 785 -7.27 9.96 18.97
C ALA A 785 -8.08 10.15 17.67
N GLY A 786 -9.42 10.25 17.77
CA GLY A 786 -10.35 10.39 16.64
C GLY A 786 -11.20 9.14 16.43
N ASP A 787 -12.52 9.31 16.43
CA ASP A 787 -13.52 8.27 16.14
C ASP A 787 -14.83 8.90 15.63
N ASP A 788 -15.71 8.11 15.02
CA ASP A 788 -16.97 8.58 14.43
C ASP A 788 -18.21 8.27 15.29
N ILE A 789 -18.03 7.91 16.58
CA ILE A 789 -19.14 7.62 17.49
C ILE A 789 -20.09 8.82 17.62
N PRO A 790 -19.63 10.08 17.83
CA PRO A 790 -20.54 11.23 17.98
C PRO A 790 -21.48 11.42 16.79
N THR A 791 -21.03 11.11 15.58
CA THR A 791 -21.83 11.18 14.36
C THR A 791 -22.97 10.17 14.41
N VAL A 792 -22.68 8.92 14.77
CA VAL A 792 -23.68 7.85 14.89
C VAL A 792 -24.70 8.14 15.99
N LEU A 793 -24.25 8.66 17.15
CA LEU A 793 -25.14 9.04 18.25
C LEU A 793 -26.13 10.13 17.84
N LYS A 794 -25.68 11.14 17.09
CA LYS A 794 -26.56 12.17 16.53
C LYS A 794 -27.54 11.60 15.51
N GLN A 795 -27.10 10.65 14.68
CA GLN A 795 -27.97 9.99 13.69
C GLN A 795 -29.10 9.18 14.35
N VAL A 796 -28.85 8.56 15.51
CA VAL A 796 -29.89 7.86 16.26
C VAL A 796 -30.76 8.78 17.13
N GLY A 797 -30.49 10.08 17.14
CA GLY A 797 -31.32 11.11 17.78
C GLY A 797 -30.88 11.54 19.18
N MET A 798 -29.64 11.26 19.60
CA MET A 798 -29.12 11.75 20.89
C MET A 798 -28.60 13.19 20.81
N ASP A 799 -28.71 13.93 21.91
CA ASP A 799 -28.13 15.27 22.06
C ASP A 799 -26.66 15.18 22.47
N VAL A 800 -25.74 15.31 21.49
CA VAL A 800 -24.29 15.18 21.71
C VAL A 800 -23.58 16.50 21.42
N THR A 801 -22.95 17.06 22.45
CA THR A 801 -22.11 18.25 22.38
C THR A 801 -20.63 17.85 22.47
N LEU A 802 -19.84 18.26 21.48
CA LEU A 802 -18.39 18.07 21.51
C LEU A 802 -17.77 19.08 22.49
N ILE A 803 -16.95 18.59 23.42
CA ILE A 803 -16.19 19.40 24.37
C ILE A 803 -14.72 19.38 23.91
N PRO A 804 -14.19 20.51 23.41
CA PRO A 804 -12.78 20.60 23.04
C PRO A 804 -11.90 20.37 24.28
N PRO A 805 -10.89 19.46 24.24
CA PRO A 805 -10.04 19.14 25.38
C PRO A 805 -9.43 20.38 26.06
N GLU A 806 -9.00 21.37 25.27
CA GLU A 806 -8.41 22.63 25.74
C GLU A 806 -9.38 23.54 26.49
N LYS A 807 -10.69 23.31 26.39
CA LYS A 807 -11.72 24.05 27.12
C LYS A 807 -12.17 23.33 28.39
N LEU A 808 -11.73 22.10 28.62
CA LEU A 808 -12.20 21.25 29.73
C LEU A 808 -12.04 21.91 31.11
N SER A 809 -10.95 22.65 31.32
CA SER A 809 -10.69 23.34 32.59
C SER A 809 -11.77 24.37 32.93
N GLY A 810 -12.32 25.07 31.94
CA GLY A 810 -13.34 26.12 32.09
C GLY A 810 -14.80 25.67 31.84
N GLU A 811 -15.02 24.50 31.23
CA GLU A 811 -16.36 23.99 30.89
C GLU A 811 -17.22 23.69 32.15
N ASP A 812 -18.50 24.06 32.15
CA ASP A 812 -19.44 23.62 33.19
C ASP A 812 -19.93 22.21 32.86
N LEU A 813 -19.38 21.22 33.55
CA LEU A 813 -19.71 19.82 33.29
C LEU A 813 -21.12 19.42 33.76
N ASN A 814 -21.76 20.21 34.65
CA ASN A 814 -23.04 19.85 35.26
C ASN A 814 -24.24 19.96 34.31
N ARG A 815 -24.08 20.60 33.16
CA ARG A 815 -25.11 20.63 32.11
C ARG A 815 -25.29 19.26 31.44
N TYR A 816 -24.22 18.46 31.41
CA TYR A 816 -24.24 17.14 30.80
C TYR A 816 -24.70 16.10 31.82
N ALA A 817 -25.58 15.19 31.41
CA ALA A 817 -25.92 14.03 32.22
C ALA A 817 -24.80 12.97 32.15
N THR A 818 -24.20 12.84 30.96
CA THR A 818 -23.14 11.88 30.68
C THR A 818 -21.99 12.56 29.95
N ILE A 819 -20.76 12.25 30.34
CA ILE A 819 -19.54 12.63 29.62
C ILE A 819 -18.86 11.38 29.09
N VAL A 820 -18.44 11.43 27.82
CA VAL A 820 -17.65 10.39 27.18
C VAL A 820 -16.24 10.88 26.94
N LEU A 821 -15.25 10.08 27.33
CA LEU A 821 -13.88 10.20 26.85
C LEU A 821 -13.70 9.25 25.67
N GLY A 822 -13.39 9.81 24.51
CA GLY A 822 -13.10 9.07 23.28
C GLY A 822 -11.90 8.13 23.42
N ILE A 823 -11.70 7.28 22.42
CA ILE A 823 -10.58 6.33 22.44
C ILE A 823 -9.25 7.05 22.67
N ARG A 824 -8.43 6.53 23.59
CA ARG A 824 -7.08 7.05 23.88
C ARG A 824 -7.04 8.48 24.40
N ALA A 825 -8.14 9.01 24.95
CA ALA A 825 -8.19 10.39 25.42
C ALA A 825 -7.08 10.73 26.43
N TYR A 826 -6.69 9.83 27.33
CA TYR A 826 -5.59 10.08 28.26
C TYR A 826 -4.21 9.97 27.58
N ASP A 827 -4.08 9.20 26.50
CA ASP A 827 -2.83 9.08 25.75
C ASP A 827 -2.54 10.33 24.90
N THR A 828 -3.58 10.91 24.29
CA THR A 828 -3.43 11.93 23.26
C THR A 828 -3.77 13.34 23.75
N GLN A 829 -4.61 13.49 24.77
CA GLN A 829 -5.09 14.78 25.24
C GLN A 829 -4.53 15.11 26.63
N LYS A 830 -3.43 15.88 26.65
CA LYS A 830 -2.77 16.30 27.90
C LYS A 830 -3.73 17.03 28.86
N GLU A 831 -4.64 17.82 28.32
CA GLU A 831 -5.64 18.56 29.10
C GLU A 831 -6.65 17.65 29.79
N VAL A 832 -6.99 16.50 29.19
CA VAL A 832 -7.86 15.49 29.82
C VAL A 832 -7.16 14.85 31.01
N ALA A 833 -5.90 14.43 30.84
CA ALA A 833 -5.10 13.89 31.93
C ALA A 833 -4.91 14.90 33.08
N ALA A 834 -4.61 16.17 32.74
CA ALA A 834 -4.41 17.24 33.73
C ALA A 834 -5.69 17.58 34.53
N ASN A 835 -6.87 17.44 33.93
CA ASN A 835 -8.15 17.79 34.54
C ASN A 835 -8.95 16.56 35.03
N ASN A 836 -8.31 15.39 35.19
CA ASN A 836 -9.01 14.16 35.61
C ASN A 836 -9.79 14.31 36.92
N LYS A 837 -9.26 15.09 37.87
CA LYS A 837 -9.95 15.37 39.14
C LYS A 837 -11.33 15.98 38.92
N LYS A 838 -11.46 16.93 37.99
CA LYS A 838 -12.73 17.60 37.65
C LYS A 838 -13.73 16.61 37.06
N LEU A 839 -13.27 15.67 36.24
CA LEU A 839 -14.09 14.59 35.69
C LEU A 839 -14.61 13.65 36.79
N LEU A 840 -13.77 13.29 37.76
CA LEU A 840 -14.21 12.46 38.91
C LEU A 840 -15.13 13.23 39.87
N GLU A 841 -14.94 14.54 40.04
CA GLU A 841 -15.87 15.39 40.79
C GLU A 841 -17.26 15.45 40.13
N PHE A 842 -17.31 15.53 38.80
CA PHE A 842 -18.56 15.41 38.02
C PHE A 842 -19.27 14.07 38.28
N VAL A 843 -18.55 12.95 38.27
CA VAL A 843 -19.13 11.64 38.62
C VAL A 843 -19.64 11.65 40.05
N SER A 844 -18.84 12.12 41.00
CA SER A 844 -19.22 12.18 42.42
C SER A 844 -20.51 12.98 42.65
N ALA A 845 -20.74 14.03 41.85
CA ALA A 845 -21.92 14.88 41.91
C ALA A 845 -23.21 14.23 41.34
N GLY A 846 -23.11 13.10 40.62
CA GLY A 846 -24.25 12.41 40.02
C GLY A 846 -24.16 12.17 38.52
N GLY A 847 -23.10 12.66 37.86
CA GLY A 847 -22.88 12.45 36.44
C GLY A 847 -22.42 11.03 36.10
N THR A 848 -22.56 10.65 34.82
CA THR A 848 -22.01 9.39 34.30
C THR A 848 -20.79 9.67 33.43
N LEU A 849 -19.65 9.05 33.74
CA LEU A 849 -18.42 9.15 32.93
C LEU A 849 -18.14 7.81 32.25
N VAL A 850 -18.16 7.80 30.91
CA VAL A 850 -17.79 6.64 30.09
C VAL A 850 -16.39 6.86 29.53
N VAL A 851 -15.46 5.98 29.89
CA VAL A 851 -14.07 6.02 29.46
C VAL A 851 -13.81 4.86 28.51
N GLN A 852 -13.49 5.18 27.26
CA GLN A 852 -13.06 4.19 26.28
C GLN A 852 -11.59 3.78 26.50
N TYR A 853 -11.13 2.75 25.79
CA TYR A 853 -9.79 2.19 25.97
C TYR A 853 -8.66 3.22 25.79
N ASN A 854 -7.53 2.97 26.45
CA ASN A 854 -6.28 3.72 26.31
C ASN A 854 -5.13 2.75 26.04
N THR A 855 -4.03 3.24 25.47
CA THR A 855 -2.89 2.41 25.03
C THR A 855 -1.63 2.59 25.87
N GLY A 856 -1.46 3.76 26.49
CA GLY A 856 -0.34 4.09 27.36
C GLY A 856 -0.49 3.44 28.73
N VAL A 857 -0.34 2.10 28.82
CA VAL A 857 -0.54 1.33 30.06
C VAL A 857 0.21 1.91 31.25
N GLY A 858 1.49 2.27 31.07
CA GLY A 858 2.30 2.86 32.13
C GLY A 858 1.77 4.22 32.60
N ASP A 859 1.49 5.11 31.65
CA ASP A 859 1.01 6.47 31.93
C ASP A 859 -0.40 6.45 32.54
N PHE A 860 -1.29 5.59 32.03
CA PHE A 860 -2.65 5.42 32.54
C PHE A 860 -2.64 4.91 33.99
N ASN A 861 -1.88 3.85 34.25
CA ASN A 861 -1.81 3.25 35.58
C ASN A 861 -1.10 4.17 36.59
N GLY A 862 -0.04 4.85 36.16
CA GLY A 862 0.69 5.83 36.98
C GLY A 862 -0.08 7.13 37.22
N GLY A 863 -0.97 7.51 36.32
CA GLY A 863 -1.85 8.67 36.44
C GLY A 863 -3.03 8.49 37.39
N HIS A 864 -3.32 7.24 37.80
CA HIS A 864 -4.45 6.90 38.68
C HIS A 864 -5.78 7.51 38.22
N PHE A 865 -6.10 7.37 36.93
CA PHE A 865 -7.24 8.08 36.33
C PHE A 865 -8.62 7.55 36.75
N THR A 866 -8.68 6.38 37.37
CA THR A 866 -9.92 5.71 37.81
C THR A 866 -10.34 6.16 39.22
N PRO A 867 -11.65 6.12 39.57
CA PRO A 867 -12.14 6.51 40.91
C PRO A 867 -11.68 5.59 42.04
N TYR A 868 -11.43 4.31 41.74
CA TYR A 868 -10.87 3.31 42.65
C TYR A 868 -9.67 2.64 41.98
N PRO A 869 -8.80 1.94 42.74
CA PRO A 869 -7.65 1.25 42.16
C PRO A 869 -8.05 0.27 41.04
N ALA A 870 -7.46 0.45 39.86
CA ALA A 870 -7.56 -0.47 38.73
C ALA A 870 -6.27 -0.40 37.91
N GLN A 871 -5.95 -1.49 37.21
CA GLN A 871 -4.78 -1.59 36.35
C GLN A 871 -5.18 -2.05 34.96
N LEU A 872 -4.86 -1.19 34.00
CA LEU A 872 -4.94 -1.45 32.58
C LEU A 872 -3.86 -2.44 32.16
N ASN A 873 -4.16 -3.31 31.20
CA ASN A 873 -3.18 -4.16 30.51
C ASN A 873 -3.43 -4.10 28.98
N ARG A 874 -2.64 -4.84 28.21
CA ARG A 874 -2.71 -4.97 26.74
C ARG A 874 -3.60 -6.14 26.28
N ALA A 875 -4.32 -6.77 27.20
CA ALA A 875 -5.23 -7.87 26.90
C ALA A 875 -6.28 -7.45 25.87
N ARG A 876 -6.56 -8.34 24.92
CA ARG A 876 -7.48 -8.11 23.80
C ARG A 876 -8.20 -9.39 23.39
N VAL A 877 -9.34 -9.21 22.75
CA VAL A 877 -10.15 -10.25 22.10
C VAL A 877 -10.26 -9.84 20.63
N SER A 878 -9.36 -10.40 19.83
CA SER A 878 -9.16 -10.06 18.41
C SER A 878 -10.19 -10.70 17.49
N VAL A 879 -10.76 -11.85 17.85
CA VAL A 879 -11.74 -12.54 17.01
C VAL A 879 -13.09 -11.84 17.15
N GLU A 880 -13.61 -11.25 16.08
CA GLU A 880 -14.85 -10.49 16.11
C GLU A 880 -16.10 -11.35 16.39
N GLU A 881 -16.04 -12.65 16.11
CA GLU A 881 -17.09 -13.61 16.46
C GLU A 881 -16.95 -14.23 17.86
N ALA A 882 -15.92 -13.85 18.64
CA ALA A 882 -15.71 -14.42 19.97
C ALA A 882 -16.97 -14.30 20.84
N PRO A 883 -17.37 -15.36 21.58
CA PRO A 883 -18.54 -15.31 22.44
C PRO A 883 -18.42 -14.23 23.52
N VAL A 884 -19.57 -13.66 23.90
CA VAL A 884 -19.67 -12.68 24.97
C VAL A 884 -20.64 -13.19 26.04
N ASP A 885 -20.12 -13.38 27.25
CA ASP A 885 -20.90 -13.77 28.42
C ASP A 885 -21.37 -12.54 29.20
N VAL A 886 -22.66 -12.47 29.50
CA VAL A 886 -23.24 -11.44 30.37
C VAL A 886 -23.07 -11.86 31.82
N LEU A 887 -22.13 -11.24 32.53
CA LEU A 887 -21.78 -11.58 33.92
C LEU A 887 -22.77 -11.03 34.94
N ALA A 888 -23.45 -9.94 34.60
CA ALA A 888 -24.37 -9.23 35.47
C ALA A 888 -25.72 -9.03 34.77
N PRO A 889 -26.48 -10.10 34.48
CA PRO A 889 -27.68 -10.03 33.65
C PRO A 889 -28.77 -9.14 34.24
N ASP A 890 -28.81 -8.94 35.57
CA ASP A 890 -29.78 -8.06 36.23
C ASP A 890 -29.35 -6.58 36.25
N ASP A 891 -28.16 -6.23 35.74
CA ASP A 891 -27.71 -4.84 35.70
C ASP A 891 -28.49 -4.03 34.66
N ASN A 892 -28.92 -2.83 35.04
CA ASN A 892 -29.87 -2.06 34.23
C ASN A 892 -29.31 -1.62 32.87
N VAL A 893 -27.99 -1.57 32.70
CA VAL A 893 -27.34 -1.34 31.39
C VAL A 893 -27.68 -2.40 30.34
N PHE A 894 -28.20 -3.57 30.71
CA PHE A 894 -28.69 -4.57 29.76
C PHE A 894 -30.19 -4.47 29.48
N HIS A 895 -30.92 -3.58 30.17
CA HIS A 895 -32.38 -3.49 30.09
C HIS A 895 -32.91 -2.11 29.74
N TYR A 896 -32.13 -1.05 29.88
CA TYR A 896 -32.58 0.33 29.63
C TYR A 896 -31.59 1.18 28.82
N PRO A 897 -32.07 1.95 27.83
CA PRO A 897 -33.44 1.95 27.28
C PRO A 897 -33.73 0.77 26.34
N ASN A 898 -32.72 -0.04 26.02
CA ASN A 898 -32.85 -1.19 25.14
C ASN A 898 -32.64 -2.50 25.92
N THR A 899 -33.38 -3.55 25.56
CA THR A 899 -33.06 -4.91 26.02
C THR A 899 -31.90 -5.47 25.21
N ILE A 900 -30.84 -5.89 25.91
CA ILE A 900 -29.63 -6.48 25.32
C ILE A 900 -29.67 -7.99 25.49
N THR A 901 -29.38 -8.70 24.41
CA THR A 901 -29.40 -10.16 24.30
C THR A 901 -28.14 -10.66 23.60
N ALA A 902 -27.98 -11.98 23.47
CA ALA A 902 -26.85 -12.56 22.73
C ALA A 902 -26.74 -12.05 21.27
N ARG A 903 -27.89 -11.76 20.63
CA ARG A 903 -27.96 -11.21 19.27
C ARG A 903 -27.24 -9.87 19.13
N ASP A 904 -27.13 -9.10 20.21
CA ASP A 904 -26.50 -7.78 20.18
C ASP A 904 -24.97 -7.83 20.03
N PHE A 905 -24.40 -9.03 20.17
CA PHE A 905 -23.00 -9.32 19.90
C PHE A 905 -22.79 -9.94 18.51
N GLU A 906 -23.81 -10.10 17.68
CA GLU A 906 -23.65 -10.63 16.31
C GLU A 906 -23.21 -9.53 15.33
N GLY A 907 -22.46 -9.91 14.30
CA GLY A 907 -22.10 -9.03 13.18
C GLY A 907 -21.11 -7.90 13.51
N TRP A 908 -20.42 -8.00 14.65
CA TRP A 908 -19.28 -7.13 14.97
C TRP A 908 -18.18 -7.30 13.94
N VAL A 909 -17.41 -6.25 13.69
CA VAL A 909 -16.34 -6.22 12.70
C VAL A 909 -14.98 -6.13 13.38
N GLN A 910 -13.98 -6.78 12.77
CA GLN A 910 -12.56 -6.71 13.10
C GLN A 910 -12.11 -7.24 14.47
N GLU A 911 -12.63 -6.72 15.60
CA GLU A 911 -12.25 -7.20 16.93
C GLU A 911 -13.35 -6.91 17.98
N ARG A 912 -13.42 -7.72 19.05
CA ARG A 912 -14.35 -7.46 20.17
C ARG A 912 -13.87 -6.31 21.02
N GLY A 913 -12.58 -6.30 21.36
CA GLY A 913 -12.09 -5.31 22.29
C GLY A 913 -10.62 -5.45 22.64
N LEU A 914 -10.09 -4.38 23.21
CA LEU A 914 -8.68 -4.14 23.39
C LEU A 914 -8.41 -3.38 24.69
N TYR A 915 -7.22 -3.62 25.22
CA TYR A 915 -6.69 -3.02 26.44
C TYR A 915 -7.55 -3.27 27.68
N PHE A 916 -8.01 -4.50 27.91
CA PHE A 916 -8.88 -4.79 29.05
C PHE A 916 -8.15 -4.54 30.37
N MET A 917 -8.89 -4.13 31.40
CA MET A 917 -8.36 -4.09 32.76
C MET A 917 -7.98 -5.51 33.20
N GLU A 918 -6.86 -5.64 33.90
CA GLU A 918 -6.40 -6.92 34.45
C GLU A 918 -6.72 -7.05 35.93
N GLN A 919 -6.62 -5.95 36.68
CA GLN A 919 -6.87 -5.90 38.11
C GLN A 919 -7.75 -4.70 38.45
N TRP A 920 -8.65 -4.86 39.41
CA TRP A 920 -9.50 -3.79 39.89
C TRP A 920 -9.99 -4.09 41.31
N ASP A 921 -10.30 -3.02 42.03
CA ASP A 921 -10.89 -3.08 43.36
C ASP A 921 -12.35 -3.55 43.35
N GLU A 922 -12.86 -4.02 44.49
CA GLU A 922 -14.21 -4.60 44.62
C GLU A 922 -15.36 -3.64 44.28
N HIS A 923 -15.12 -2.33 44.27
CA HIS A 923 -16.09 -1.33 43.81
C HIS A 923 -16.40 -1.42 42.31
N PHE A 924 -15.51 -2.04 41.51
CA PHE A 924 -15.76 -2.29 40.09
C PHE A 924 -16.51 -3.61 39.89
N LYS A 925 -17.71 -3.50 39.34
CA LYS A 925 -18.51 -4.63 38.89
C LYS A 925 -18.21 -4.94 37.41
N PRO A 926 -17.66 -6.11 37.08
CA PRO A 926 -17.51 -6.54 35.70
C PRO A 926 -18.87 -6.95 35.13
N LEU A 927 -19.16 -6.49 33.91
CA LEU A 927 -20.47 -6.69 33.29
C LEU A 927 -20.46 -7.73 32.18
N LEU A 928 -19.35 -7.85 31.44
CA LEU A 928 -19.19 -8.79 30.33
C LEU A 928 -17.88 -9.56 30.47
N ALA A 929 -17.86 -10.79 29.95
CA ALA A 929 -16.62 -11.52 29.67
C ALA A 929 -16.57 -11.93 28.20
N SER A 930 -15.37 -11.94 27.62
CA SER A 930 -15.12 -12.48 26.29
C SER A 930 -13.69 -13.02 26.20
N HIS A 931 -13.44 -13.92 25.24
CA HIS A 931 -12.09 -14.43 24.99
C HIS A 931 -11.97 -14.96 23.57
N ASP A 932 -10.75 -14.92 23.04
CA ASP A 932 -10.46 -15.61 21.78
C ASP A 932 -10.44 -17.13 22.00
N PRO A 933 -10.61 -17.94 20.95
CA PRO A 933 -10.53 -19.39 21.04
C PRO A 933 -9.21 -19.84 21.71
N GLY A 934 -9.33 -20.63 22.79
CA GLY A 934 -8.17 -21.14 23.55
C GLY A 934 -7.68 -20.24 24.69
N ASP A 935 -8.13 -18.99 24.76
CA ASP A 935 -7.73 -18.05 25.82
C ASP A 935 -8.65 -18.14 27.06
N ASN A 936 -8.17 -17.57 28.17
CA ASN A 936 -8.97 -17.37 29.37
C ASN A 936 -9.96 -16.21 29.20
N ALA A 937 -11.16 -16.38 29.77
CA ALA A 937 -12.22 -15.35 29.83
C ALA A 937 -11.70 -14.03 30.41
N GLN A 938 -11.77 -12.96 29.61
CA GLN A 938 -11.38 -11.61 29.99
C GLN A 938 -12.59 -10.83 30.51
N LYS A 939 -12.56 -10.42 31.78
CA LYS A 939 -13.71 -9.76 32.46
C LYS A 939 -13.57 -8.24 32.61
N GLY A 940 -12.38 -7.71 32.34
CA GLY A 940 -12.06 -6.29 32.48
C GLY A 940 -12.44 -5.40 31.29
N GLY A 941 -13.18 -5.95 30.32
CA GLY A 941 -13.57 -5.25 29.09
C GLY A 941 -14.75 -4.29 29.25
N LEU A 942 -15.62 -4.52 30.25
CA LEU A 942 -16.69 -3.59 30.60
C LEU A 942 -16.85 -3.59 32.12
N LEU A 943 -16.37 -2.54 32.78
CA LEU A 943 -16.43 -2.37 34.22
C LEU A 943 -17.30 -1.17 34.58
N ARG A 944 -18.12 -1.31 35.63
CA ARG A 944 -18.95 -0.25 36.20
C ARG A 944 -18.64 -0.06 37.68
N ALA A 945 -18.47 1.18 38.12
CA ALA A 945 -18.34 1.52 39.53
C ALA A 945 -19.27 2.69 39.88
N GLN A 946 -19.82 2.66 41.09
CA GLN A 946 -20.50 3.81 41.68
C GLN A 946 -19.46 4.69 42.37
N TYR A 947 -19.46 6.00 42.12
CA TYR A 947 -18.58 6.94 42.79
C TYR A 947 -19.37 8.18 43.20
N GLY A 948 -19.48 8.42 44.50
CA GLY A 948 -20.40 9.42 45.04
C GLY A 948 -21.85 9.08 44.66
N LYS A 949 -22.52 9.98 43.94
CA LYS A 949 -23.90 9.80 43.46
C LYS A 949 -24.00 9.32 42.01
N GLY A 950 -22.88 9.25 41.29
CA GLY A 950 -22.86 8.97 39.85
C GLY A 950 -22.13 7.69 39.50
N THR A 951 -21.99 7.47 38.20
CA THR A 951 -21.49 6.20 37.65
C THR A 951 -20.22 6.42 36.83
N TYR A 952 -19.19 5.61 37.09
CA TYR A 952 -18.02 5.50 36.24
C TYR A 952 -18.08 4.19 35.44
N ILE A 953 -17.89 4.26 34.14
CA ILE A 953 -17.84 3.11 33.24
C ILE A 953 -16.51 3.12 32.49
N TYR A 954 -15.81 2.00 32.54
CA TYR A 954 -14.69 1.73 31.65
C TYR A 954 -15.10 0.71 30.60
N THR A 955 -14.79 0.95 29.33
CA THR A 955 -14.99 -0.01 28.24
C THR A 955 -13.75 -0.18 27.37
N GLY A 956 -13.28 -1.42 27.30
CA GLY A 956 -12.30 -1.91 26.32
C GLY A 956 -12.93 -2.46 25.05
N TYR A 957 -14.27 -2.62 24.97
CA TYR A 957 -14.94 -3.08 23.76
C TYR A 957 -14.81 -2.06 22.63
N ALA A 958 -14.63 -2.56 21.40
CA ALA A 958 -14.23 -1.78 20.21
C ALA A 958 -15.37 -0.97 19.57
N PHE A 959 -16.18 -0.26 20.36
CA PHE A 959 -17.33 0.52 19.89
C PHE A 959 -16.99 1.54 18.80
N PHE A 960 -15.77 2.08 18.82
CA PHE A 960 -15.27 3.00 17.78
C PHE A 960 -15.20 2.37 16.38
N ARG A 961 -15.17 1.03 16.27
CA ARG A 961 -15.31 0.32 14.98
C ARG A 961 -16.77 -0.08 14.73
N GLN A 962 -17.45 -0.55 15.78
CA GLN A 962 -18.79 -1.14 15.64
C GLN A 962 -19.87 -0.10 15.30
N LEU A 963 -19.84 1.07 15.92
CA LEU A 963 -20.83 2.12 15.66
C LEU A 963 -20.69 2.68 14.23
N PRO A 964 -19.49 3.05 13.76
CA PRO A 964 -19.30 3.50 12.37
C PRO A 964 -19.61 2.42 11.32
N ALA A 965 -19.39 1.14 11.64
CA ALA A 965 -19.83 0.01 10.81
C ALA A 965 -21.36 -0.25 10.88
N GLY A 966 -22.09 0.49 11.72
CA GLY A 966 -23.52 0.40 11.87
C GLY A 966 -24.01 -0.90 12.52
N VAL A 967 -23.25 -1.49 13.44
CA VAL A 967 -23.63 -2.75 14.09
C VAL A 967 -24.80 -2.52 15.07
N PRO A 968 -26.01 -3.08 14.83
CA PRO A 968 -27.21 -2.70 15.59
C PRO A 968 -27.10 -2.92 17.09
N GLY A 969 -26.56 -4.07 17.50
CA GLY A 969 -26.42 -4.41 18.92
C GLY A 969 -25.39 -3.57 19.65
N ALA A 970 -24.30 -3.19 18.98
CA ALA A 970 -23.30 -2.29 19.55
C ALA A 970 -23.88 -0.88 19.75
N VAL A 971 -24.67 -0.38 18.80
CA VAL A 971 -25.40 0.90 18.92
C VAL A 971 -26.33 0.87 20.14
N ARG A 972 -27.18 -0.17 20.27
CA ARG A 972 -28.09 -0.31 21.43
C ARG A 972 -27.33 -0.35 22.75
N LEU A 973 -26.31 -1.20 22.85
CA LEU A 973 -25.53 -1.34 24.08
C LEU A 973 -24.85 -0.02 24.44
N TYR A 974 -24.25 0.69 23.48
CA TYR A 974 -23.61 1.96 23.76
C TYR A 974 -24.61 3.03 24.24
N VAL A 975 -25.80 3.11 23.63
CA VAL A 975 -26.88 3.99 24.12
C VAL A 975 -27.27 3.65 25.57
N ASN A 976 -27.34 2.36 25.92
CA ASN A 976 -27.58 1.95 27.31
C ASN A 976 -26.44 2.38 28.25
N LEU A 977 -25.18 2.27 27.84
CA LEU A 977 -24.03 2.76 28.63
C LEU A 977 -24.13 4.26 28.90
N LEU A 978 -24.53 5.04 27.90
CA LEU A 978 -24.72 6.49 28.05
C LEU A 978 -25.89 6.84 28.98
N SER A 979 -26.92 5.97 29.02
CA SER A 979 -28.13 6.16 29.83
C SER A 979 -27.97 5.65 31.28
N ALA A 980 -26.84 5.02 31.61
CA ALA A 980 -26.62 4.42 32.92
C ALA A 980 -26.72 5.45 34.04
N GLY A 981 -27.57 5.17 35.04
CA GLY A 981 -27.82 6.06 36.19
C GLY A 981 -28.85 7.15 35.95
N HIS A 982 -29.44 7.21 34.74
CA HIS A 982 -30.45 8.19 34.32
C HIS A 982 -31.80 7.56 33.98
N ASP A 983 -32.01 6.32 34.42
CA ASP A 983 -33.26 5.58 34.38
C ASP A 983 -34.30 6.25 35.29
N ARG A 984 -35.05 7.22 34.74
CA ARG A 984 -36.26 7.72 35.42
C ARG A 984 -37.35 6.65 35.32
N PRO A 985 -38.04 6.31 36.43
CA PRO A 985 -39.22 5.46 36.37
C PRO A 985 -40.36 6.07 35.57
#